data_AF-A0A7C1G9N4-F1
#
_entry.id   AF-A0A7C1G9N4-F1
#
_cell.length_a   1.000
_cell.length_b   1.000
_cell.length_c   1.000
_cell.angle_alpha   90.00
_cell.angle_beta   90.00
_cell.angle_gamma   90.00
#
_symmetry.space_group_name_H-M   'P 1'
#
loop_
_entity.id
_entity.type
_entity.pdbx_description
1 polymer ?
#
loop_
_entity_poly.entity_id
_entity_poly.type
_entity_poly.pdbx_seq_one_letter_code
_entity_poly.pdbx_strand_id
1 'polypeptide(L)'
;METLQNEIKFTTRFFKEENRKGKKFTSELPIIIGGAIVALIGGALAYMFLGKRDQDAPQIDKLDFRDRVERGQSQSILVCAKEQNPSEYATLKLNGTSIELPLSERSNGEVCYSSSFDPSKYFSREGAVSGQLILTDKFGNSASKDISFLVNLEAPKIEDVKIDRLDVGKYKILADVKDENLKDVYVILDSNKIPLSQENGRFSGIIETLKDLNFTLFANDKFNTSSTYQGKIEFSRDNPNVAYALQRGLNRTYIYLIAPLDNDRMQDLNEKNFVDLIVNNSRILVVSTFSNYLREKASDGVIIGEEFRYASNFASLVNGIYGAIYDVKSFYENNGNLRIRDPIKTIDYSSGLGLRLGFDRELARNATVKAIAYYGIAVVDRKLPENFDEISLLTKATQIDKYGDRLIKFSPMTSNSSDGNNYVYVIDAGKSTWVLAKHLKMLNDSGFDILNHPEIFYGLNRKVAGNVYSLFDADYGIKYYDYTYPTDKRAWDLMMLEWNLRFNQRERGIPWWDSDLLEKIYPDENTRDLALFHLFLLPVGTYDMESGKKVIGIEGAKIALLQAAKEYEAIKKLYPNGSVKDPIWGNVSPRWEYYSWVEDRGMNGLENTHIEYVGLKPLELWKIITTHINDYWEYIRSYERIDQYLSNNWKDWDWIKFAVGYEFRPIHITEDVRINFLVPQVLQYAGNPVTFIHIEPTPLGGWPYEWAISLPTEVINGLKEKFPDAKLLIGSGNFFGLYSCGDGLEKDGIKEVYMYAPYTTQRIYLMKKP
;
A
#
# COMPACT_ATOMS: atom_id res chain seq x y z
N MET A 1 -48.19 13.08 -49.37
CA MET A 1 -47.51 12.04 -50.18
C MET A 1 -46.73 11.13 -49.25
N GLU A 2 -47.32 10.07 -48.68
CA GLU A 2 -48.73 9.64 -48.74
C GLU A 2 -49.17 9.39 -47.29
N THR A 3 -49.58 10.42 -46.53
CA THR A 3 -50.99 10.91 -46.46
C THR A 3 -52.01 9.80 -46.77
N LEU A 4 -52.79 9.36 -45.79
CA LEU A 4 -54.02 10.08 -45.41
C LEU A 4 -54.93 10.31 -46.64
N GLN A 5 -55.20 9.24 -47.40
CA GLN A 5 -56.14 9.25 -48.54
C GLN A 5 -56.61 7.84 -48.96
N ASN A 6 -57.08 7.04 -47.99
CA ASN A 6 -58.06 5.96 -48.24
C ASN A 6 -59.06 5.84 -47.08
N GLU A 7 -59.51 7.02 -46.64
CA GLU A 7 -60.81 7.17 -46.00
C GLU A 7 -61.92 6.69 -46.98
N ILE A 8 -63.07 6.25 -46.48
CA ILE A 8 -64.26 5.92 -47.29
C ILE A 8 -64.08 4.77 -48.30
N LYS A 9 -63.78 3.53 -47.84
CA LYS A 9 -64.01 2.33 -48.70
C LYS A 9 -64.36 0.99 -48.05
N PHE A 10 -65.16 0.95 -46.98
CA PHE A 10 -66.30 0.02 -46.92
C PHE A 10 -67.36 0.41 -45.89
N THR A 11 -68.30 1.26 -46.30
CA THR A 11 -69.66 1.25 -45.72
C THR A 11 -70.26 -0.15 -45.88
N THR A 12 -71.12 -0.60 -44.96
CA THR A 12 -71.76 -1.95 -44.89
C THR A 12 -71.06 -2.95 -43.96
N ARG A 13 -71.02 -2.64 -42.66
CA ARG A 13 -71.13 -3.66 -41.58
C ARG A 13 -71.82 -3.15 -40.31
N PHE A 14 -72.70 -2.16 -40.45
CA PHE A 14 -73.55 -1.64 -39.40
C PHE A 14 -75.02 -1.79 -39.85
N PHE A 15 -75.72 -2.76 -39.24
CA PHE A 15 -77.14 -3.09 -39.37
C PHE A 15 -77.79 -3.20 -40.77
N LYS A 16 -78.09 -4.45 -41.18
CA LYS A 16 -79.48 -4.97 -41.24
C LYS A 16 -79.54 -6.46 -41.61
N GLU A 17 -80.62 -7.13 -41.13
CA GLU A 17 -81.26 -8.36 -41.66
C GLU A 17 -80.38 -9.64 -41.89
N GLU A 18 -80.87 -10.88 -41.72
CA GLU A 18 -81.95 -11.41 -40.87
C GLU A 18 -81.72 -12.92 -40.58
N ASN A 19 -81.95 -13.33 -39.33
CA ASN A 19 -82.94 -14.33 -38.89
C ASN A 19 -83.02 -15.76 -39.51
N ARG A 20 -83.19 -16.75 -38.60
CA ARG A 20 -84.17 -17.87 -38.63
C ARG A 20 -83.65 -19.33 -38.73
N LYS A 21 -84.32 -20.20 -37.92
CA LYS A 21 -84.24 -21.68 -37.78
C LYS A 21 -83.17 -22.20 -36.79
N GLY A 22 -83.47 -23.02 -35.77
CA GLY A 22 -84.78 -23.28 -35.12
C GLY A 22 -84.94 -24.67 -34.45
N LYS A 23 -85.53 -24.69 -33.24
CA LYS A 23 -86.19 -25.80 -32.49
C LYS A 23 -85.47 -27.17 -32.35
N LYS A 24 -85.44 -27.70 -31.10
CA LYS A 24 -86.21 -28.91 -30.69
C LYS A 24 -86.03 -29.28 -29.18
N PHE A 25 -87.15 -29.71 -28.56
CA PHE A 25 -87.31 -30.77 -27.52
C PHE A 25 -86.59 -30.53 -26.15
N THR A 26 -87.21 -30.65 -24.95
CA THR A 26 -87.94 -31.77 -24.27
C THR A 26 -87.04 -32.98 -23.97
N SER A 27 -87.06 -33.61 -22.78
CA SER A 27 -87.96 -33.51 -21.61
C SER A 27 -87.34 -34.11 -20.31
N GLU A 28 -88.14 -34.15 -19.23
CA GLU A 28 -88.10 -35.10 -18.08
C GLU A 28 -87.03 -34.95 -16.96
N LEU A 29 -87.49 -34.36 -15.85
CA LEU A 29 -87.62 -34.93 -14.48
C LEU A 29 -87.11 -36.38 -14.23
N PRO A 30 -86.70 -36.76 -12.98
CA PRO A 30 -87.71 -36.92 -11.91
C PRO A 30 -87.27 -36.77 -10.43
N ILE A 31 -88.28 -36.60 -9.53
CA ILE A 31 -88.40 -37.18 -8.16
C ILE A 31 -87.39 -36.73 -7.06
N ILE A 32 -87.69 -36.72 -5.74
CA ILE A 32 -88.86 -36.45 -4.85
C ILE A 32 -88.28 -36.46 -3.39
N ILE A 33 -88.79 -35.93 -2.26
CA ILE A 33 -90.03 -35.31 -1.74
C ILE A 33 -89.57 -34.07 -0.89
N GLY A 34 -90.32 -33.16 -0.25
CA GLY A 34 -91.72 -32.98 0.16
C GLY A 34 -91.71 -32.29 1.57
N GLY A 35 -92.75 -31.64 2.10
CA GLY A 35 -94.12 -31.38 1.66
C GLY A 35 -94.94 -30.67 2.77
N ALA A 36 -96.27 -30.53 2.57
CA ALA A 36 -97.29 -30.04 3.54
C ALA A 36 -97.25 -28.52 3.90
N ILE A 37 -98.37 -27.81 4.16
CA ILE A 37 -99.82 -28.12 4.09
C ILE A 37 -100.66 -26.80 3.98
N VAL A 38 -101.78 -26.82 3.22
CA VAL A 38 -103.11 -26.10 3.36
C VAL A 38 -103.15 -24.62 3.81
N ALA A 39 -104.01 -23.70 3.34
CA ALA A 39 -104.90 -23.46 2.17
C ALA A 39 -105.45 -21.99 2.33
N LEU A 40 -106.40 -21.36 1.61
CA LEU A 40 -107.56 -21.75 0.78
C LEU A 40 -107.83 -20.71 -0.36
N ILE A 41 -108.57 -21.17 -1.39
CA ILE A 41 -109.67 -20.50 -2.14
C ILE A 41 -109.85 -18.98 -1.88
N GLY A 42 -109.82 -18.05 -2.84
CA GLY A 42 -110.46 -18.05 -4.19
C GLY A 42 -111.75 -17.20 -4.15
N GLY A 43 -112.24 -16.52 -5.20
CA GLY A 43 -111.81 -16.30 -6.59
C GLY A 43 -112.91 -15.51 -7.35
N ALA A 44 -112.75 -15.27 -8.66
CA ALA A 44 -113.76 -14.68 -9.59
C ALA A 44 -114.18 -13.20 -9.35
N LEU A 45 -114.66 -12.42 -10.35
CA LEU A 45 -114.47 -12.43 -11.81
C LEU A 45 -114.88 -11.07 -12.43
N ALA A 46 -114.37 -10.80 -13.64
CA ALA A 46 -114.97 -10.01 -14.74
C ALA A 46 -115.15 -8.48 -14.66
N TYR A 47 -114.78 -7.86 -15.80
CA TYR A 47 -115.22 -6.58 -16.37
C TYR A 47 -114.94 -5.27 -15.60
N MET A 48 -113.90 -4.48 -15.93
CA MET A 48 -113.52 -3.81 -17.21
C MET A 48 -114.28 -2.50 -17.51
N PHE A 49 -113.49 -1.52 -17.98
CA PHE A 49 -113.88 -0.22 -18.55
C PHE A 49 -114.69 0.74 -17.68
N LEU A 50 -113.99 1.67 -17.03
CA LEU A 50 -113.78 3.01 -17.60
C LEU A 50 -112.62 3.74 -16.89
N GLY A 51 -111.93 4.63 -17.61
CA GLY A 51 -110.80 5.42 -17.12
C GLY A 51 -109.43 4.91 -17.57
N LYS A 52 -108.82 5.56 -18.58
CA LYS A 52 -107.40 5.39 -18.89
C LYS A 52 -106.56 6.00 -17.77
N ARG A 53 -105.77 5.18 -17.09
CA ARG A 53 -104.55 5.60 -16.38
C ARG A 53 -103.35 5.37 -17.29
N ASP A 54 -102.21 5.98 -16.96
CA ASP A 54 -100.94 5.61 -17.59
C ASP A 54 -100.62 4.12 -17.34
N GLN A 55 -99.97 3.50 -18.31
CA GLN A 55 -99.46 2.13 -18.21
C GLN A 55 -97.97 2.02 -18.56
N ASP A 56 -97.35 3.11 -19.04
CA ASP A 56 -95.92 3.17 -19.29
C ASP A 56 -95.20 3.45 -17.97
N ALA A 57 -94.24 2.62 -17.60
CA ALA A 57 -93.49 2.76 -16.35
C ALA A 57 -92.42 3.89 -16.45
N PRO A 58 -92.10 4.59 -15.35
CA PRO A 58 -91.19 5.74 -15.37
C PRO A 58 -89.84 5.44 -16.03
N GLN A 59 -89.49 6.13 -17.12
CA GLN A 59 -88.26 5.84 -17.85
C GLN A 59 -87.08 6.62 -17.25
N ILE A 60 -86.21 5.93 -16.50
CA ILE A 60 -85.00 6.51 -15.89
C ILE A 60 -83.96 6.86 -16.96
N ASP A 61 -83.86 8.14 -17.31
CA ASP A 61 -82.86 8.66 -18.26
C ASP A 61 -81.52 8.93 -17.59
N LYS A 62 -81.52 9.51 -16.38
CA LYS A 62 -80.31 9.95 -15.67
C LYS A 62 -80.29 9.42 -14.23
N LEU A 63 -79.11 9.01 -13.77
CA LEU A 63 -78.86 8.63 -12.39
C LEU A 63 -77.44 9.06 -12.02
N ASP A 64 -77.32 10.11 -11.22
CA ASP A 64 -76.06 10.63 -10.70
C ASP A 64 -75.96 10.31 -9.19
N PHE A 65 -74.86 9.72 -8.77
CA PHE A 65 -74.48 9.50 -7.38
C PHE A 65 -72.95 9.41 -7.30
N ARG A 66 -72.37 9.39 -6.09
CA ARG A 66 -70.93 9.12 -5.93
C ARG A 66 -70.71 7.62 -5.75
N ASP A 67 -69.86 7.01 -6.57
CA ASP A 67 -69.45 5.60 -6.40
C ASP A 67 -68.68 5.33 -5.09
N ARG A 68 -68.22 6.41 -4.42
CA ARG A 68 -67.41 6.39 -3.20
C ARG A 68 -67.85 7.50 -2.25
N VAL A 69 -68.04 7.17 -0.97
CA VAL A 69 -68.45 8.12 0.07
C VAL A 69 -67.64 7.86 1.34
N GLU A 70 -66.87 8.85 1.76
CA GLU A 70 -66.08 8.83 2.99
C GLU A 70 -66.97 8.94 4.23
N ARG A 71 -66.48 8.44 5.37
CA ARG A 71 -67.20 8.46 6.64
C ARG A 71 -67.56 9.89 7.06
N GLY A 72 -68.84 10.12 7.34
CA GLY A 72 -69.38 11.45 7.67
C GLY A 72 -69.58 12.40 6.47
N GLN A 73 -69.25 12.01 5.24
CA GLN A 73 -69.73 12.73 4.05
C GLN A 73 -71.16 12.29 3.70
N SER A 74 -72.03 13.24 3.33
CA SER A 74 -73.33 12.89 2.74
C SER A 74 -73.15 12.30 1.34
N GLN A 75 -73.79 11.15 1.09
CA GLN A 75 -74.10 10.70 -0.26
C GLN A 75 -75.23 11.57 -0.80
N SER A 76 -75.06 12.09 -2.01
CA SER A 76 -76.14 12.73 -2.77
C SER A 76 -76.52 11.85 -3.94
N ILE A 77 -77.81 11.59 -4.11
CA ILE A 77 -78.35 10.84 -5.24
C ILE A 77 -79.39 11.71 -5.95
N LEU A 78 -79.23 11.83 -7.26
CA LEU A 78 -80.15 12.50 -8.18
C LEU A 78 -80.58 11.49 -9.25
N VAL A 79 -81.87 11.31 -9.44
CA VAL A 79 -82.42 10.48 -10.50
C VAL A 79 -83.45 11.27 -11.29
N CYS A 80 -83.27 11.34 -12.60
CA CYS A 80 -84.21 12.00 -13.51
C CYS A 80 -84.81 10.98 -14.48
N ALA A 81 -86.11 11.10 -14.70
CA ALA A 81 -86.89 10.18 -15.52
C ALA A 81 -87.97 10.92 -16.31
N LYS A 82 -88.37 10.36 -17.46
CA LYS A 82 -89.63 10.76 -18.11
C LYS A 82 -90.80 10.14 -17.37
N GLU A 83 -91.71 10.98 -16.90
CA GLU A 83 -92.88 10.59 -16.11
C GLU A 83 -93.95 11.71 -16.15
N GLN A 84 -95.20 11.35 -16.47
CA GLN A 84 -96.32 12.28 -16.53
C GLN A 84 -97.09 12.36 -15.20
N ASN A 85 -97.03 11.32 -14.37
CA ASN A 85 -97.79 11.14 -13.14
C ASN A 85 -96.88 10.75 -11.95
N PRO A 86 -95.84 11.55 -11.63
CA PRO A 86 -94.82 11.19 -10.65
C PRO A 86 -95.37 11.01 -9.24
N SER A 87 -94.82 10.02 -8.52
CA SER A 87 -94.91 9.94 -7.06
C SER A 87 -94.30 11.19 -6.40
N GLU A 88 -94.58 11.38 -5.12
CA GLU A 88 -93.97 12.45 -4.30
C GLU A 88 -92.52 12.11 -3.91
N TYR A 89 -92.14 10.82 -3.99
CA TYR A 89 -90.78 10.33 -3.79
C TYR A 89 -90.48 9.09 -4.64
N ALA A 90 -89.20 8.87 -4.94
CA ALA A 90 -88.65 7.59 -5.38
C ALA A 90 -88.09 6.82 -4.17
N THR A 91 -88.09 5.49 -4.20
CA THR A 91 -87.59 4.65 -3.09
C THR A 91 -86.23 4.05 -3.43
N LEU A 92 -85.19 4.43 -2.69
CA LEU A 92 -83.87 3.82 -2.74
C LEU A 92 -83.78 2.68 -1.71
N LYS A 93 -83.56 1.44 -2.14
CA LYS A 93 -83.33 0.30 -1.25
C LYS A 93 -81.88 -0.15 -1.33
N LEU A 94 -81.15 -0.12 -0.21
CA LEU A 94 -79.74 -0.48 -0.10
C LEU A 94 -79.52 -1.45 1.07
N ASN A 95 -79.04 -2.66 0.80
CA ASN A 95 -78.80 -3.74 1.79
C ASN A 95 -79.96 -3.94 2.81
N GLY A 96 -81.21 -3.70 2.39
CA GLY A 96 -82.42 -3.82 3.23
C GLY A 96 -82.97 -2.50 3.80
N THR A 97 -82.13 -1.47 3.93
CA THR A 97 -82.56 -0.12 4.31
C THR A 97 -83.31 0.54 3.16
N SER A 98 -84.45 1.20 3.45
CA SER A 98 -85.19 2.02 2.48
C SER A 98 -85.03 3.50 2.81
N ILE A 99 -84.73 4.32 1.80
CA ILE A 99 -84.52 5.77 1.88
C ILE A 99 -85.40 6.42 0.81
N GLU A 100 -86.19 7.42 1.20
CA GLU A 100 -87.05 8.15 0.28
C GLU A 100 -86.29 9.33 -0.35
N LEU A 101 -86.33 9.42 -1.68
CA LEU A 101 -85.79 10.54 -2.45
C LEU A 101 -86.97 11.44 -2.88
N PRO A 102 -87.20 12.58 -2.23
CA PRO A 102 -88.32 13.46 -2.59
C PRO A 102 -88.15 14.03 -4.00
N LEU A 103 -89.28 14.31 -4.65
CA LEU A 103 -89.33 15.03 -5.93
C LEU A 103 -88.73 16.44 -5.76
N SER A 104 -87.65 16.74 -6.46
CA SER A 104 -86.89 18.00 -6.32
C SER A 104 -87.07 18.96 -7.50
N GLU A 105 -87.30 18.45 -8.71
CA GLU A 105 -87.55 19.28 -9.90
C GLU A 105 -88.51 18.59 -10.88
N ARG A 106 -89.25 19.38 -11.66
CA ARG A 106 -90.17 18.89 -12.70
C ARG A 106 -90.26 19.90 -13.85
N SER A 107 -89.95 19.48 -15.07
CA SER A 107 -89.99 20.33 -16.27
C SER A 107 -90.34 19.52 -17.51
N ASN A 108 -91.34 19.96 -18.28
CA ASN A 108 -91.70 19.43 -19.62
C ASN A 108 -91.77 17.89 -19.78
N GLY A 109 -92.22 17.17 -18.74
CA GLY A 109 -92.38 15.71 -18.75
C GLY A 109 -91.18 14.93 -18.20
N GLU A 110 -90.07 15.62 -17.88
CA GLU A 110 -88.99 15.09 -17.06
C GLU A 110 -89.22 15.46 -15.59
N VAL A 111 -88.93 14.51 -14.69
CA VAL A 111 -89.03 14.64 -13.24
C VAL A 111 -87.71 14.21 -12.62
N CYS A 112 -87.21 14.98 -11.66
CA CYS A 112 -86.00 14.65 -10.93
C CYS A 112 -86.32 14.50 -9.45
N TYR A 113 -85.86 13.40 -8.86
CA TYR A 113 -85.90 13.14 -7.42
C TYR A 113 -84.48 13.23 -6.88
N SER A 114 -84.30 13.84 -5.71
CA SER A 114 -82.97 13.87 -5.09
C SER A 114 -83.02 13.95 -3.57
N SER A 115 -82.03 13.33 -2.94
CA SER A 115 -81.78 13.46 -1.51
C SER A 115 -80.28 13.48 -1.22
N SER A 116 -79.90 14.03 -0.08
CA SER A 116 -78.54 13.96 0.45
C SER A 116 -78.59 13.43 1.87
N PHE A 117 -77.93 12.30 2.11
CA PHE A 117 -77.97 11.59 3.39
C PHE A 117 -76.58 11.08 3.79
N ASP A 118 -76.30 11.12 5.08
CA ASP A 118 -75.08 10.56 5.68
C ASP A 118 -75.20 9.02 5.77
N PRO A 119 -74.38 8.24 5.02
CA PRO A 119 -74.43 6.78 5.06
C PRO A 119 -74.07 6.19 6.42
N SER A 120 -73.30 6.90 7.26
CA SER A 120 -72.87 6.45 8.58
C SER A 120 -74.05 6.30 9.57
N LYS A 121 -75.23 6.85 9.24
CA LYS A 121 -76.48 6.68 9.99
C LYS A 121 -77.22 5.38 9.66
N TYR A 122 -76.91 4.76 8.52
CA TYR A 122 -77.60 3.58 8.00
C TYR A 122 -76.72 2.33 7.94
N PHE A 123 -75.41 2.52 7.83
CA PHE A 123 -74.40 1.45 7.76
C PHE A 123 -73.29 1.75 8.76
N SER A 124 -72.95 0.77 9.61
CA SER A 124 -72.00 0.94 10.72
C SER A 124 -70.57 0.54 10.42
N ARG A 125 -70.31 -0.01 9.22
CA ARG A 125 -69.00 -0.44 8.72
C ARG A 125 -68.72 0.15 7.35
N GLU A 126 -67.45 0.13 6.97
CA GLU A 126 -66.99 0.41 5.62
C GLU A 126 -67.34 -0.75 4.66
N GLY A 127 -67.74 -0.43 3.44
CA GLY A 127 -67.85 -1.41 2.36
C GLY A 127 -68.79 -1.02 1.24
N ALA A 128 -69.03 -1.96 0.32
CA ALA A 128 -70.02 -1.81 -0.74
C ALA A 128 -71.44 -1.99 -0.19
N VAL A 129 -72.29 -0.99 -0.41
CA VAL A 129 -73.74 -1.13 -0.29
C VAL A 129 -74.35 -1.18 -1.67
N SER A 130 -75.24 -2.13 -1.90
CA SER A 130 -75.92 -2.30 -3.18
C SER A 130 -77.42 -2.54 -2.99
N GLY A 131 -78.15 -2.42 -4.09
CA GLY A 131 -79.58 -2.63 -4.12
C GLY A 131 -80.21 -1.90 -5.28
N GLN A 132 -81.45 -1.45 -5.11
CA GLN A 132 -82.28 -0.94 -6.20
C GLN A 132 -82.89 0.40 -5.85
N LEU A 133 -82.70 1.34 -6.77
CA LEU A 133 -83.49 2.54 -6.85
C LEU A 133 -84.77 2.23 -7.63
N ILE A 134 -85.92 2.46 -7.01
CA ILE A 134 -87.25 2.14 -7.53
C ILE A 134 -88.05 3.45 -7.66
N LEU A 135 -88.39 3.82 -8.89
CA LEU A 135 -89.39 4.84 -9.17
C LEU A 135 -90.74 4.15 -9.36
N THR A 136 -91.79 4.72 -8.78
CA THR A 136 -93.17 4.29 -8.98
C THR A 136 -94.00 5.52 -9.35
N ASP A 137 -94.94 5.40 -10.27
CA ASP A 137 -95.90 6.45 -10.61
C ASP A 137 -97.06 6.52 -9.59
N LYS A 138 -97.99 7.46 -9.76
CA LYS A 138 -99.21 7.56 -8.93
C LYS A 138 -100.27 6.48 -9.22
N PHE A 139 -99.99 5.48 -10.06
CA PHE A 139 -100.91 4.41 -10.45
C PHE A 139 -100.42 3.00 -10.12
N GLY A 140 -99.14 2.83 -9.75
CA GLY A 140 -98.50 1.57 -9.35
C GLY A 140 -97.53 0.97 -10.38
N ASN A 141 -97.32 1.63 -11.52
CA ASN A 141 -96.30 1.23 -12.49
C ASN A 141 -94.93 1.60 -11.92
N SER A 142 -93.93 0.72 -12.03
CA SER A 142 -92.60 0.96 -11.45
C SER A 142 -91.45 0.57 -12.37
N ALA A 143 -90.35 1.31 -12.26
CA ALA A 143 -89.09 1.02 -12.91
C ALA A 143 -87.99 0.98 -11.84
N SER A 144 -87.10 -0.01 -11.96
CA SER A 144 -85.97 -0.17 -11.04
C SER A 144 -84.64 -0.10 -11.77
N LYS A 145 -83.61 0.39 -11.08
CA LYS A 145 -82.23 0.41 -11.54
C LYS A 145 -81.31 -0.02 -10.40
N ASP A 146 -80.48 -1.02 -10.66
CA ASP A 146 -79.48 -1.46 -9.70
C ASP A 146 -78.46 -0.34 -9.46
N ILE A 147 -78.06 -0.17 -8.21
CA ILE A 147 -77.12 0.84 -7.73
C ILE A 147 -76.17 0.19 -6.70
N SER A 148 -74.90 0.56 -6.76
CA SER A 148 -73.86 0.07 -5.84
C SER A 148 -72.80 1.13 -5.66
N PHE A 149 -72.43 1.44 -4.42
CA PHE A 149 -71.35 2.37 -4.09
C PHE A 149 -70.67 2.00 -2.77
N LEU A 150 -69.44 2.48 -2.58
CA LEU A 150 -68.69 2.31 -1.35
C LEU A 150 -69.08 3.40 -0.34
N VAL A 151 -69.37 3.00 0.90
CA VAL A 151 -69.77 3.89 2.00
C VAL A 151 -68.88 3.75 3.22
N ASN A 152 -68.85 4.80 4.03
CA ASN A 152 -68.06 4.93 5.25
C ASN A 152 -66.56 4.69 5.02
N LEU A 153 -66.06 5.09 3.84
CA LEU A 153 -64.64 4.95 3.53
C LEU A 153 -63.81 5.75 4.55
N GLU A 154 -62.84 5.10 5.18
CA GLU A 154 -62.01 5.70 6.23
C GLU A 154 -60.57 5.18 6.09
N ALA A 155 -59.62 6.09 5.90
CA ALA A 155 -58.24 5.70 5.59
C ALA A 155 -57.57 4.94 6.76
N PRO A 156 -56.77 3.89 6.48
CA PRO A 156 -56.09 3.11 7.50
C PRO A 156 -55.34 3.98 8.51
N LYS A 157 -55.56 3.79 9.81
CA LYS A 157 -54.99 4.70 10.82
C LYS A 157 -53.60 4.24 11.26
N ILE A 158 -52.56 4.94 10.82
CA ILE A 158 -51.20 4.84 11.37
C ILE A 158 -51.20 5.59 12.72
N GLU A 159 -50.99 4.88 13.83
CA GLU A 159 -51.03 5.47 15.18
C GLU A 159 -49.66 5.70 15.82
N ASP A 160 -48.68 4.84 15.54
CA ASP A 160 -47.31 4.90 16.06
C ASP A 160 -46.34 4.41 14.99
N VAL A 161 -45.19 5.07 14.85
CA VAL A 161 -44.09 4.64 13.97
C VAL A 161 -42.76 4.82 14.72
N LYS A 162 -42.17 3.70 15.10
CA LYS A 162 -40.90 3.62 15.83
C LYS A 162 -39.79 3.10 14.92
N ILE A 163 -38.60 3.67 15.05
CA ILE A 163 -37.40 3.30 14.28
C ILE A 163 -36.36 2.84 15.29
N ASP A 164 -36.03 1.55 15.27
CA ASP A 164 -35.01 0.96 16.13
C ASP A 164 -33.75 0.64 15.33
N ARG A 165 -32.61 1.25 15.70
CA ARG A 165 -31.30 0.81 15.23
C ARG A 165 -31.02 -0.59 15.80
N LEU A 166 -30.78 -1.56 14.92
CA LEU A 166 -30.41 -2.94 15.27
C LEU A 166 -28.89 -3.13 15.27
N ASP A 167 -28.20 -2.48 14.33
CA ASP A 167 -26.76 -2.61 14.06
C ASP A 167 -26.30 -1.36 13.27
N VAL A 168 -25.01 -1.23 12.95
CA VAL A 168 -24.49 -0.13 12.14
C VAL A 168 -25.14 -0.13 10.75
N GLY A 169 -25.88 0.94 10.48
CA GLY A 169 -26.65 1.10 9.25
C GLY A 169 -27.90 0.23 9.12
N LYS A 170 -28.26 -0.57 10.12
CA LYS A 170 -29.39 -1.52 10.07
C LYS A 170 -30.51 -1.05 10.99
N TYR A 171 -31.69 -0.80 10.43
CA TYR A 171 -32.85 -0.25 11.14
C TYR A 171 -34.06 -1.15 11.00
N LYS A 172 -34.80 -1.37 12.09
CA LYS A 172 -36.15 -1.93 12.06
C LYS A 172 -37.15 -0.79 12.17
N ILE A 173 -37.97 -0.60 11.14
CA ILE A 173 -39.18 0.21 11.27
C ILE A 173 -40.26 -0.69 11.89
N LEU A 174 -40.99 -0.15 12.86
CA LEU A 174 -42.17 -0.72 13.50
C LEU A 174 -43.32 0.28 13.32
N ALA A 175 -44.47 -0.16 12.82
CA ALA A 175 -45.65 0.66 12.65
C ALA A 175 -46.89 -0.01 13.26
N ASP A 176 -47.65 0.76 14.03
CA ASP A 176 -48.96 0.39 14.57
C ASP A 176 -50.03 0.95 13.61
N VAL A 177 -50.74 0.06 12.91
CA VAL A 177 -51.67 0.42 11.84
C VAL A 177 -53.00 -0.28 12.11
N LYS A 178 -54.07 0.49 12.27
CA LYS A 178 -55.41 0.00 12.63
C LYS A 178 -56.40 0.24 11.50
N ASP A 179 -56.92 -0.88 10.97
CA ASP A 179 -57.95 -0.95 9.94
C ASP A 179 -58.51 -2.41 9.91
N GLU A 180 -59.83 -2.58 9.75
CA GLU A 180 -60.46 -3.92 9.58
C GLU A 180 -60.29 -4.48 8.15
N ASN A 181 -59.90 -3.62 7.19
CA ASN A 181 -59.91 -3.84 5.75
C ASN A 181 -58.52 -3.70 5.10
N LEU A 182 -57.47 -3.63 5.92
CA LEU A 182 -56.07 -3.45 5.53
C LEU A 182 -55.61 -4.47 4.47
N LYS A 183 -54.90 -3.99 3.44
CA LYS A 183 -54.44 -4.77 2.27
C LYS A 183 -52.93 -4.87 2.20
N ASP A 184 -52.24 -3.74 2.25
CA ASP A 184 -50.77 -3.71 2.36
C ASP A 184 -50.25 -2.51 3.16
N VAL A 185 -49.12 -2.73 3.84
CA VAL A 185 -48.33 -1.70 4.50
C VAL A 185 -46.91 -1.81 3.96
N TYR A 186 -46.34 -0.69 3.52
CA TYR A 186 -45.01 -0.66 2.92
C TYR A 186 -44.35 0.70 3.10
N VAL A 187 -43.04 0.75 2.91
CA VAL A 187 -42.25 1.97 2.93
C VAL A 187 -41.71 2.25 1.53
N ILE A 188 -41.77 3.52 1.09
CA ILE A 188 -41.05 4.00 -0.10
C ILE A 188 -39.75 4.68 0.34
N LEU A 189 -38.64 4.23 -0.25
CA LEU A 189 -37.27 4.66 -0.01
C LEU A 189 -36.49 4.75 -1.33
N ASP A 190 -35.99 5.93 -1.69
CA ASP A 190 -35.35 6.20 -2.99
C ASP A 190 -36.13 5.60 -4.19
N SER A 191 -37.46 5.80 -4.20
CA SER A 191 -38.44 5.23 -5.16
C SER A 191 -38.66 3.72 -5.12
N ASN A 192 -37.99 2.97 -4.23
CA ASN A 192 -38.22 1.53 -4.04
C ASN A 192 -39.33 1.27 -3.02
N LYS A 193 -40.24 0.34 -3.31
CA LYS A 193 -41.29 -0.13 -2.38
C LYS A 193 -40.79 -1.34 -1.59
N ILE A 194 -40.69 -1.20 -0.27
CA ILE A 194 -40.31 -2.25 0.68
C ILE A 194 -41.55 -2.65 1.49
N PRO A 195 -42.14 -3.84 1.30
CA PRO A 195 -43.29 -4.28 2.09
C PRO A 195 -42.91 -4.54 3.55
N LEU A 196 -43.84 -4.27 4.48
CA LEU A 196 -43.69 -4.59 5.89
C LEU A 196 -44.45 -5.88 6.24
N SER A 197 -43.81 -6.77 7.00
CA SER A 197 -44.38 -8.01 7.50
C SER A 197 -45.04 -7.79 8.86
N GLN A 198 -46.19 -8.41 9.11
CA GLN A 198 -46.87 -8.29 10.40
C GLN A 198 -46.23 -9.22 11.45
N GLU A 199 -45.78 -8.66 12.57
CA GLU A 199 -45.20 -9.35 13.72
C GLU A 199 -45.89 -8.85 15.00
N ASN A 200 -46.44 -9.76 15.81
CA ASN A 200 -47.06 -9.45 17.11
C ASN A 200 -48.09 -8.28 17.08
N GLY A 201 -48.84 -8.16 15.98
CA GLY A 201 -49.85 -7.13 15.77
C GLY A 201 -49.34 -5.82 15.16
N ARG A 202 -48.03 -5.60 15.05
CA ARG A 202 -47.41 -4.44 14.39
C ARG A 202 -46.82 -4.81 13.04
N PHE A 203 -46.73 -3.85 12.13
CA PHE A 203 -46.04 -4.02 10.85
C PHE A 203 -44.56 -3.69 11.01
N SER A 204 -43.68 -4.50 10.43
CA SER A 204 -42.24 -4.28 10.56
C SER A 204 -41.43 -4.64 9.33
N GLY A 205 -40.26 -4.01 9.19
CA GLY A 205 -39.34 -4.26 8.10
C GLY A 205 -37.94 -3.77 8.43
N ILE A 206 -36.94 -4.43 7.85
CA ILE A 206 -35.52 -4.10 8.01
C ILE A 206 -35.07 -3.27 6.81
N ILE A 207 -34.38 -2.16 7.09
CA ILE A 207 -33.78 -1.26 6.10
C ILE A 207 -32.30 -1.12 6.41
N GLU A 208 -31.47 -1.25 5.38
CA GLU A 208 -30.01 -1.15 5.46
C GLU A 208 -29.55 0.08 4.67
N THR A 209 -28.90 1.02 5.36
CA THR A 209 -28.42 2.28 4.79
C THR A 209 -27.17 2.78 5.49
N LEU A 210 -26.27 3.38 4.70
CA LEU A 210 -25.06 4.07 5.17
C LEU A 210 -25.14 5.58 4.87
N LYS A 211 -26.36 6.13 4.83
CA LYS A 211 -26.68 7.55 4.66
C LYS A 211 -28.02 7.88 5.34
N ASP A 212 -28.22 9.15 5.67
CA ASP A 212 -29.54 9.67 6.04
C ASP A 212 -30.55 9.40 4.92
N LEU A 213 -31.76 8.98 5.30
CA LEU A 213 -32.84 8.67 4.36
C LEU A 213 -34.18 9.18 4.89
N ASN A 214 -34.87 9.98 4.08
CA ASN A 214 -36.29 10.25 4.26
C ASN A 214 -37.10 9.08 3.68
N PHE A 215 -38.19 8.69 4.33
CA PHE A 215 -39.07 7.63 3.86
C PHE A 215 -40.54 8.01 4.03
N THR A 216 -41.38 7.49 3.14
CA THR A 216 -42.84 7.55 3.30
C THR A 216 -43.37 6.15 3.56
N LEU A 217 -43.92 5.92 4.75
CA LEU A 217 -44.72 4.72 5.03
C LEU A 217 -46.12 4.94 4.46
N PHE A 218 -46.64 3.94 3.75
CA PHE A 218 -48.00 3.86 3.24
C PHE A 218 -48.72 2.70 3.93
N ALA A 219 -49.97 2.93 4.29
CA ALA A 219 -50.93 1.88 4.59
C ALA A 219 -52.12 2.04 3.62
N ASN A 220 -52.55 0.95 2.97
CA ASN A 220 -53.71 0.95 2.08
C ASN A 220 -54.69 -0.15 2.48
N ASP A 221 -55.97 0.13 2.33
CA ASP A 221 -57.07 -0.82 2.51
C ASP A 221 -57.33 -1.65 1.22
N LYS A 222 -58.34 -2.52 1.28
CA LYS A 222 -58.86 -3.26 0.11
C LYS A 222 -59.71 -2.45 -0.86
N PHE A 223 -60.08 -1.21 -0.52
CA PHE A 223 -60.91 -0.30 -1.32
C PHE A 223 -60.11 0.79 -2.05
N ASN A 224 -58.78 0.81 -1.90
CA ASN A 224 -57.85 1.85 -2.32
C ASN A 224 -58.11 3.23 -1.67
N THR A 225 -58.46 3.28 -0.39
CA THR A 225 -58.09 4.42 0.48
C THR A 225 -56.68 4.21 1.01
N SER A 226 -56.03 5.29 1.45
CA SER A 226 -54.66 5.22 1.96
C SER A 226 -54.34 6.33 2.97
N SER A 227 -53.40 6.03 3.86
CA SER A 227 -52.75 7.01 4.72
C SER A 227 -51.24 6.96 4.53
N THR A 228 -50.56 8.04 4.91
CA THR A 228 -49.10 8.13 4.84
C THR A 228 -48.50 8.72 6.10
N TYR A 229 -47.28 8.27 6.41
CA TYR A 229 -46.43 8.83 7.44
C TYR A 229 -45.06 9.16 6.85
N GLN A 230 -44.58 10.39 7.08
CA GLN A 230 -43.24 10.82 6.66
C GLN A 230 -42.27 10.65 7.82
N GLY A 231 -41.23 9.86 7.62
CA GLY A 231 -40.19 9.60 8.62
C GLY A 231 -38.78 9.82 8.07
N LYS A 232 -37.80 9.84 8.97
CA LYS A 232 -36.38 9.96 8.62
C LYS A 232 -35.54 8.96 9.42
N ILE A 233 -34.64 8.27 8.74
CA ILE A 233 -33.53 7.52 9.33
C ILE A 233 -32.32 8.47 9.37
N GLU A 234 -31.83 8.78 10.56
CA GLU A 234 -30.73 9.73 10.79
C GLU A 234 -29.41 8.97 11.00
N PHE A 235 -28.93 8.29 9.96
CA PHE A 235 -27.71 7.49 10.01
C PHE A 235 -26.50 8.28 10.53
N SER A 236 -26.36 9.54 10.14
CA SER A 236 -25.29 10.45 10.59
C SER A 236 -25.38 10.88 12.07
N ARG A 237 -26.57 10.77 12.67
CA ARG A 237 -26.79 11.00 14.12
C ARG A 237 -26.66 9.72 14.92
N ASP A 238 -27.14 8.61 14.37
CA ASP A 238 -27.14 7.32 15.05
C ASP A 238 -25.84 6.52 14.87
N ASN A 239 -24.95 6.92 13.92
CA ASN A 239 -23.63 6.34 13.66
C ASN A 239 -22.63 7.45 13.20
N PRO A 240 -22.37 8.48 14.02
CA PRO A 240 -21.59 9.65 13.63
C PRO A 240 -20.15 9.33 13.19
N ASN A 241 -19.45 8.39 13.84
CA ASN A 241 -18.07 8.03 13.50
C ASN A 241 -17.98 7.33 12.14
N VAL A 242 -18.83 6.34 11.85
CA VAL A 242 -18.89 5.70 10.53
C VAL A 242 -19.39 6.66 9.44
N ALA A 243 -20.37 7.51 9.73
CA ALA A 243 -20.85 8.52 8.79
C ALA A 243 -19.75 9.53 8.43
N TYR A 244 -18.97 10.00 9.40
CA TYR A 244 -17.82 10.87 9.17
C TYR A 244 -16.75 10.17 8.32
N ALA A 245 -16.40 8.92 8.65
CA ALA A 245 -15.43 8.14 7.90
C ALA A 245 -15.82 7.98 6.41
N LEU A 246 -17.09 7.69 6.14
CA LEU A 246 -17.62 7.55 4.78
C LEU A 246 -17.67 8.88 4.02
N GLN A 247 -18.05 9.99 4.68
CA GLN A 247 -17.99 11.33 4.09
C GLN A 247 -16.55 11.73 3.72
N ARG A 248 -15.57 11.29 4.52
CA ARG A 248 -14.13 11.53 4.31
C ARG A 248 -13.50 10.55 3.31
N GLY A 249 -14.27 9.58 2.78
CA GLY A 249 -13.86 8.72 1.67
C GLY A 249 -13.37 7.31 2.05
N LEU A 250 -13.59 6.83 3.28
CA LEU A 250 -13.22 5.47 3.66
C LEU A 250 -13.97 4.42 2.82
N ASN A 251 -13.27 3.37 2.38
CA ASN A 251 -13.90 2.23 1.72
C ASN A 251 -14.78 1.46 2.72
N ARG A 252 -16.02 1.14 2.31
CA ARG A 252 -17.02 0.42 3.11
C ARG A 252 -16.50 -0.90 3.70
N THR A 253 -15.52 -1.54 3.06
CA THR A 253 -14.86 -2.75 3.56
C THR A 253 -14.16 -2.57 4.91
N TYR A 254 -13.88 -1.34 5.35
CA TYR A 254 -13.19 -1.03 6.60
C TYR A 254 -14.08 -0.40 7.68
N ILE A 255 -15.40 -0.32 7.47
CA ILE A 255 -16.36 0.21 8.46
C ILE A 255 -16.24 -0.50 9.82
N TYR A 256 -15.91 -1.80 9.81
CA TYR A 256 -15.76 -2.62 11.02
C TYR A 256 -14.66 -2.12 11.99
N LEU A 257 -13.74 -1.26 11.54
CA LEU A 257 -12.71 -0.64 12.38
C LEU A 257 -13.26 0.51 13.25
N ILE A 258 -14.45 1.01 12.93
CA ILE A 258 -15.03 2.25 13.48
C ILE A 258 -16.44 1.99 14.06
N ALA A 259 -17.15 1.00 13.51
CA ALA A 259 -18.48 0.57 13.94
C ALA A 259 -18.70 0.44 15.46
N PRO A 260 -17.74 -0.03 16.29
CA PRO A 260 -17.95 -0.10 17.74
C PRO A 260 -17.97 1.26 18.46
N LEU A 261 -17.31 2.28 17.91
CA LEU A 261 -17.29 3.64 18.49
C LEU A 261 -18.68 4.29 18.43
N ASP A 262 -19.50 3.90 17.45
CA ASP A 262 -20.88 4.36 17.32
C ASP A 262 -21.85 3.71 18.34
N ASN A 263 -21.37 3.11 19.44
CA ASN A 263 -22.22 2.47 20.44
C ASN A 263 -22.99 3.47 21.33
N ASP A 264 -22.36 4.57 21.73
CA ASP A 264 -23.01 5.62 22.54
C ASP A 264 -23.77 6.68 21.70
N ARG A 265 -23.50 6.69 20.38
CA ARG A 265 -24.00 7.62 19.35
C ARG A 265 -23.44 9.04 19.43
N MET A 266 -22.27 9.22 20.02
CA MET A 266 -21.51 10.46 19.99
C MET A 266 -20.28 10.30 19.09
N GLN A 267 -19.60 11.43 18.83
CA GLN A 267 -18.23 11.42 18.30
C GLN A 267 -17.42 12.38 19.17
N ASP A 268 -16.47 11.85 19.93
CA ASP A 268 -15.54 12.65 20.71
C ASP A 268 -14.32 13.12 19.87
N LEU A 269 -13.43 13.91 20.47
CA LEU A 269 -12.25 14.44 19.78
C LEU A 269 -11.20 13.35 19.44
N ASN A 270 -10.99 12.37 20.34
CA ASN A 270 -10.06 11.27 20.12
C ASN A 270 -10.59 10.32 19.06
N GLU A 271 -11.88 9.97 19.12
CA GLU A 271 -12.56 9.13 18.13
C GLU A 271 -12.50 9.76 16.75
N LYS A 272 -12.83 11.06 16.65
CA LYS A 272 -12.70 11.80 15.39
C LYS A 272 -11.27 11.78 14.85
N ASN A 273 -10.28 12.05 15.70
CA ASN A 273 -8.87 12.00 15.32
C ASN A 273 -8.44 10.58 14.89
N PHE A 274 -8.98 9.54 15.52
CA PHE A 274 -8.75 8.13 15.18
C PHE A 274 -9.43 7.74 13.86
N VAL A 275 -10.63 8.25 13.57
CA VAL A 275 -11.29 8.11 12.26
C VAL A 275 -10.49 8.81 11.16
N ASP A 276 -10.04 10.05 11.38
CA ASP A 276 -9.14 10.75 10.44
C ASP A 276 -7.81 9.98 10.26
N LEU A 277 -7.25 9.38 11.33
CA LEU A 277 -6.08 8.51 11.25
C LEU A 277 -6.33 7.30 10.34
N ILE A 278 -7.48 6.62 10.47
CA ILE A 278 -7.85 5.48 9.62
C ILE A 278 -8.02 5.92 8.15
N VAL A 279 -8.72 7.04 7.91
CA VAL A 279 -8.97 7.58 6.56
C VAL A 279 -7.65 7.96 5.86
N ASN A 280 -6.83 8.78 6.53
CA ASN A 280 -5.56 9.28 5.99
C ASN A 280 -4.57 8.14 5.71
N ASN A 281 -4.70 7.00 6.41
CA ASN A 281 -3.87 5.81 6.26
C ASN A 281 -4.55 4.66 5.50
N SER A 282 -5.65 4.94 4.79
CA SER A 282 -6.42 3.96 4.01
C SER A 282 -5.58 3.05 3.10
N ARG A 283 -4.48 3.55 2.53
CA ARG A 283 -3.53 2.78 1.70
C ARG A 283 -2.85 1.60 2.42
N ILE A 284 -2.65 1.69 3.74
CA ILE A 284 -2.00 0.64 4.55
C ILE A 284 -2.99 -0.25 5.31
N LEU A 285 -4.31 -0.03 5.21
CA LEU A 285 -5.31 -0.91 5.86
C LEU A 285 -5.33 -2.33 5.30
N VAL A 286 -4.75 -2.54 4.11
CA VAL A 286 -4.48 -3.86 3.51
C VAL A 286 -3.45 -4.69 4.30
N VAL A 287 -2.69 -4.04 5.20
CA VAL A 287 -1.76 -4.70 6.12
C VAL A 287 -2.58 -5.25 7.30
N SER A 288 -2.73 -6.58 7.33
CA SER A 288 -3.57 -7.28 8.31
C SER A 288 -3.24 -6.94 9.76
N THR A 289 -1.96 -6.82 10.11
CA THR A 289 -1.50 -6.43 11.45
C THR A 289 -1.98 -5.04 11.83
N PHE A 290 -1.96 -4.09 10.89
CA PHE A 290 -2.37 -2.71 11.15
C PHE A 290 -3.89 -2.60 11.32
N SER A 291 -4.68 -3.24 10.46
CA SER A 291 -6.14 -3.26 10.59
C SER A 291 -6.62 -4.08 11.80
N ASN A 292 -5.95 -5.18 12.16
CA ASN A 292 -6.23 -5.91 13.41
C ASN A 292 -5.96 -5.02 14.66
N TYR A 293 -4.80 -4.36 14.73
CA TYR A 293 -4.46 -3.46 15.84
C TYR A 293 -5.49 -2.33 15.99
N LEU A 294 -5.88 -1.69 14.88
CA LEU A 294 -6.91 -0.65 14.89
C LEU A 294 -8.27 -1.18 15.36
N ARG A 295 -8.69 -2.37 14.91
CA ARG A 295 -9.92 -3.02 15.39
C ARG A 295 -9.87 -3.28 16.90
N GLU A 296 -8.73 -3.75 17.40
CA GLU A 296 -8.53 -4.00 18.83
C GLU A 296 -8.60 -2.70 19.64
N LYS A 297 -8.05 -1.60 19.13
CA LYS A 297 -8.14 -0.27 19.76
C LYS A 297 -9.55 0.33 19.78
N ALA A 298 -10.41 0.02 18.82
CA ALA A 298 -11.80 0.44 18.86
C ALA A 298 -12.72 -0.55 19.61
N SER A 299 -12.24 -1.69 20.08
CA SER A 299 -13.10 -2.86 20.35
C SER A 299 -14.02 -2.75 21.57
N ASP A 300 -13.73 -1.89 22.54
CA ASP A 300 -14.61 -1.60 23.68
C ASP A 300 -15.61 -0.46 23.41
N GLY A 301 -15.42 0.27 22.30
CA GLY A 301 -16.27 1.37 21.86
C GLY A 301 -15.82 2.76 22.34
N VAL A 302 -14.58 2.94 22.82
CA VAL A 302 -14.02 4.24 23.22
C VAL A 302 -12.58 4.37 22.70
N ILE A 303 -12.10 5.60 22.42
CA ILE A 303 -10.66 5.86 22.17
C ILE A 303 -10.11 6.81 23.23
N ILE A 304 -9.23 6.33 24.13
CA ILE A 304 -8.51 7.22 25.04
C ILE A 304 -7.27 7.84 24.35
N GLY A 305 -6.84 9.02 24.81
CA GLY A 305 -5.74 9.76 24.19
C GLY A 305 -4.39 9.04 24.17
N GLU A 306 -4.15 8.10 25.09
CA GLU A 306 -2.98 7.22 25.04
C GLU A 306 -3.05 6.22 23.86
N GLU A 307 -4.21 5.66 23.59
CA GLU A 307 -4.40 4.69 22.51
C GLU A 307 -4.44 5.35 21.14
N PHE A 308 -5.02 6.55 21.05
CA PHE A 308 -4.86 7.39 19.86
C PHE A 308 -3.38 7.70 19.57
N ARG A 309 -2.57 8.02 20.61
CA ARG A 309 -1.13 8.21 20.48
C ARG A 309 -0.42 6.94 19.99
N TYR A 310 -0.74 5.78 20.55
CA TYR A 310 -0.12 4.51 20.16
C TYR A 310 -0.52 4.07 18.74
N ALA A 311 -1.79 4.21 18.36
CA ALA A 311 -2.25 4.02 17.00
C ALA A 311 -1.57 4.98 16.00
N SER A 312 -1.33 6.24 16.40
CA SER A 312 -0.66 7.25 15.56
C SER A 312 0.83 6.93 15.35
N ASN A 313 1.55 6.54 16.41
CA ASN A 313 2.92 6.05 16.31
C ASN A 313 3.02 4.83 15.39
N PHE A 314 2.14 3.84 15.60
CA PHE A 314 2.15 2.61 14.81
C PHE A 314 1.77 2.87 13.35
N ALA A 315 0.79 3.74 13.07
CA ALA A 315 0.47 4.17 11.71
C ALA A 315 1.67 4.84 11.03
N SER A 316 2.45 5.65 11.75
CA SER A 316 3.69 6.24 11.23
C SER A 316 4.72 5.16 10.85
N LEU A 317 4.96 4.20 11.75
CA LEU A 317 5.83 3.05 11.53
C LEU A 317 5.41 2.23 10.29
N VAL A 318 4.14 1.84 10.19
CA VAL A 318 3.64 1.01 9.07
C VAL A 318 3.73 1.76 7.74
N ASN A 319 3.47 3.07 7.72
CA ASN A 319 3.68 3.89 6.52
C ASN A 319 5.16 3.97 6.12
N GLY A 320 6.06 4.14 7.09
CA GLY A 320 7.50 4.17 6.85
C GLY A 320 8.03 2.83 6.32
N ILE A 321 7.57 1.72 6.89
CA ILE A 321 7.87 0.35 6.43
C ILE A 321 7.35 0.16 5.00
N TYR A 322 6.11 0.59 4.71
CA TYR A 322 5.52 0.53 3.38
C TYR A 322 6.38 1.28 2.35
N GLY A 323 6.80 2.51 2.66
CA GLY A 323 7.72 3.29 1.83
C GLY A 323 9.03 2.56 1.59
N ALA A 324 9.76 2.24 2.65
CA ALA A 324 11.08 1.62 2.57
C ALA A 324 11.09 0.27 1.80
N ILE A 325 10.02 -0.52 1.89
CA ILE A 325 9.88 -1.78 1.12
C ILE A 325 9.58 -1.51 -0.35
N TYR A 326 8.72 -0.54 -0.69
CA TYR A 326 8.43 -0.20 -2.09
C TYR A 326 9.60 0.51 -2.79
N ASP A 327 10.35 1.35 -2.07
CA ASP A 327 11.59 1.97 -2.57
C ASP A 327 12.60 0.88 -2.96
N VAL A 328 12.92 -0.03 -2.03
CA VAL A 328 13.85 -1.15 -2.27
C VAL A 328 13.33 -2.10 -3.35
N LYS A 329 12.02 -2.36 -3.41
CA LYS A 329 11.41 -3.15 -4.49
C LYS A 329 11.71 -2.55 -5.85
N SER A 330 11.62 -1.22 -6.02
CA SER A 330 11.86 -0.55 -7.30
C SER A 330 13.30 -0.73 -7.80
N PHE A 331 14.30 -0.60 -6.91
CA PHE A 331 15.70 -0.87 -7.24
C PHE A 331 15.97 -2.35 -7.56
N TYR A 332 15.22 -3.28 -6.97
CA TYR A 332 15.39 -4.73 -7.18
C TYR A 332 14.56 -5.32 -8.31
N GLU A 333 13.71 -4.55 -9.00
CA GLU A 333 12.80 -5.09 -10.03
C GLU A 333 13.56 -5.75 -11.20
N ASN A 334 14.71 -5.19 -11.58
CA ASN A 334 15.60 -5.72 -12.61
C ASN A 334 16.59 -6.80 -12.10
N ASN A 335 16.70 -7.03 -10.79
CA ASN A 335 17.59 -8.03 -10.22
C ASN A 335 16.78 -9.24 -9.69
N GLY A 336 16.65 -10.27 -10.52
CA GLY A 336 15.82 -11.45 -10.24
C GLY A 336 16.17 -12.20 -8.94
N ASN A 337 17.40 -12.09 -8.44
CA ASN A 337 17.83 -12.71 -7.18
C ASN A 337 17.44 -11.86 -5.95
N LEU A 338 17.28 -10.54 -6.12
CA LEU A 338 16.94 -9.61 -5.03
C LEU A 338 15.45 -9.22 -4.99
N ARG A 339 14.70 -9.45 -6.07
CA ARG A 339 13.29 -9.10 -6.22
C ARG A 339 12.42 -9.50 -5.03
N ILE A 340 11.77 -8.50 -4.41
CA ILE A 340 10.73 -8.70 -3.39
C ILE A 340 9.48 -9.25 -4.07
N ARG A 341 8.98 -10.40 -3.62
CA ARG A 341 7.91 -11.15 -4.30
C ARG A 341 6.52 -10.75 -3.83
N ASP A 342 6.36 -10.56 -2.53
CA ASP A 342 5.09 -10.23 -1.87
C ASP A 342 5.33 -9.08 -0.88
N PRO A 343 5.36 -7.82 -1.37
CA PRO A 343 5.70 -6.69 -0.51
C PRO A 343 4.68 -6.49 0.61
N ILE A 344 3.40 -6.82 0.40
CA ILE A 344 2.36 -6.67 1.43
C ILE A 344 2.61 -7.64 2.57
N LYS A 345 2.94 -8.90 2.30
CA LYS A 345 3.34 -9.87 3.34
C LYS A 345 4.62 -9.47 4.07
N THR A 346 5.60 -8.91 3.35
CA THR A 346 6.85 -8.42 3.95
C THR A 346 6.59 -7.20 4.84
N ILE A 347 5.70 -6.29 4.44
CA ILE A 347 5.22 -5.15 5.26
C ILE A 347 4.45 -5.65 6.48
N ASP A 348 3.55 -6.63 6.33
CA ASP A 348 2.73 -7.18 7.43
C ASP A 348 3.59 -7.83 8.52
N TYR A 349 4.51 -8.72 8.13
CA TYR A 349 5.50 -9.30 9.04
C TYR A 349 6.37 -8.23 9.73
N SER A 350 6.86 -7.24 8.97
CA SER A 350 7.63 -6.11 9.52
C SER A 350 6.82 -5.30 10.54
N SER A 351 5.53 -5.10 10.27
CA SER A 351 4.61 -4.38 11.16
C SER A 351 4.41 -5.15 12.48
N GLY A 352 4.22 -6.47 12.39
CA GLY A 352 4.11 -7.34 13.57
C GLY A 352 5.41 -7.47 14.36
N LEU A 353 6.57 -7.36 13.71
CA LEU A 353 7.86 -7.23 14.39
C LEU A 353 7.99 -5.87 15.10
N GLY A 354 7.56 -4.79 14.46
CA GLY A 354 7.51 -3.45 15.05
C GLY A 354 6.65 -3.34 16.32
N LEU A 355 5.49 -4.00 16.34
CA LEU A 355 4.65 -4.11 17.55
C LEU A 355 5.34 -4.90 18.66
N ARG A 356 5.95 -6.06 18.34
CA ARG A 356 6.69 -6.85 19.35
C ARG A 356 7.87 -6.09 19.95
N LEU A 357 8.46 -5.17 19.19
CA LEU A 357 9.53 -4.27 19.65
C LEU A 357 9.02 -3.03 20.41
N GLY A 358 7.70 -2.80 20.48
CA GLY A 358 7.09 -1.70 21.23
C GLY A 358 7.01 -0.35 20.52
N PHE A 359 7.15 -0.31 19.18
CA PHE A 359 7.10 0.92 18.39
C PHE A 359 5.69 1.41 18.03
N ASP A 360 4.67 0.92 18.74
CA ASP A 360 3.44 1.66 18.99
C ASP A 360 3.62 2.62 20.19
N ARG A 361 4.38 2.23 21.22
CA ARG A 361 4.58 3.04 22.43
C ARG A 361 5.61 4.15 22.27
N GLU A 362 6.67 3.86 21.52
CA GLU A 362 7.74 4.78 21.16
C GLU A 362 7.68 5.10 19.65
N LEU A 363 7.93 6.34 19.26
CA LEU A 363 7.97 6.73 17.85
C LEU A 363 9.27 6.22 17.20
N ALA A 364 9.15 5.38 16.18
CA ALA A 364 10.29 4.87 15.43
C ALA A 364 10.94 5.97 14.56
N ARG A 365 12.26 6.20 14.71
CA ARG A 365 13.05 7.02 13.77
C ARG A 365 13.15 6.35 12.40
N ASN A 366 13.48 7.13 11.36
CA ASN A 366 13.66 6.66 9.98
C ASN A 366 14.66 5.48 9.86
N ALA A 367 15.77 5.51 10.61
CA ALA A 367 16.70 4.38 10.70
C ALA A 367 16.06 3.11 11.26
N THR A 368 15.27 3.22 12.33
CA THR A 368 14.54 2.12 12.99
C THR A 368 13.45 1.54 12.08
N VAL A 369 12.70 2.41 11.39
CA VAL A 369 11.76 2.04 10.34
C VAL A 369 12.44 1.20 9.25
N LYS A 370 13.58 1.67 8.71
CA LYS A 370 14.36 0.93 7.72
C LYS A 370 14.91 -0.39 8.27
N ALA A 371 15.39 -0.42 9.51
CA ALA A 371 15.91 -1.63 10.15
C ALA A 371 14.85 -2.73 10.18
N ILE A 372 13.64 -2.41 10.66
CA ILE A 372 12.52 -3.34 10.75
C ILE A 372 12.06 -3.79 9.36
N ALA A 373 11.92 -2.85 8.41
CA ALA A 373 11.54 -3.12 7.02
C ALA A 373 12.53 -4.05 6.30
N TYR A 374 13.84 -3.79 6.41
CA TYR A 374 14.87 -4.59 5.75
C TYR A 374 15.07 -5.94 6.43
N TYR A 375 14.99 -6.02 7.77
CA TYR A 375 14.96 -7.31 8.48
C TYR A 375 13.72 -8.13 8.08
N GLY A 376 12.60 -7.47 7.77
CA GLY A 376 11.43 -8.07 7.13
C GLY A 376 11.74 -8.76 5.81
N ILE A 377 12.42 -8.06 4.88
CA ILE A 377 12.87 -8.62 3.60
C ILE A 377 13.79 -9.84 3.83
N ALA A 378 14.65 -9.80 4.85
CA ALA A 378 15.54 -10.90 5.19
C ALA A 378 14.78 -12.19 5.57
N VAL A 379 13.77 -12.09 6.42
CA VAL A 379 13.00 -13.26 6.87
C VAL A 379 11.98 -13.71 5.83
N VAL A 380 11.23 -12.77 5.24
CA VAL A 380 10.12 -13.11 4.32
C VAL A 380 10.61 -13.45 2.91
N ASP A 381 11.52 -12.67 2.32
CA ASP A 381 11.99 -12.89 0.94
C ASP A 381 13.29 -13.70 0.87
N ARG A 382 14.26 -13.47 1.79
CA ARG A 382 15.55 -14.22 1.80
C ARG A 382 15.54 -15.51 2.62
N LYS A 383 14.47 -15.78 3.38
CA LYS A 383 14.30 -17.00 4.23
C LYS A 383 15.37 -17.17 5.31
N LEU A 384 15.93 -16.07 5.80
CA LEU A 384 16.83 -16.06 6.94
C LEU A 384 16.02 -16.20 8.24
N PRO A 385 16.54 -16.86 9.29
CA PRO A 385 15.78 -17.09 10.52
C PRO A 385 15.61 -15.81 11.35
N GLU A 386 14.44 -15.59 11.93
CA GLU A 386 14.24 -14.50 12.90
C GLU A 386 15.03 -14.78 14.19
N ASN A 387 15.73 -13.77 14.70
CA ASN A 387 16.21 -13.71 16.08
C ASN A 387 15.82 -12.36 16.69
N PHE A 388 14.90 -12.40 17.67
CA PHE A 388 14.33 -11.19 18.26
C PHE A 388 15.35 -10.34 19.05
N ASP A 389 16.33 -10.97 19.71
CA ASP A 389 17.33 -10.25 20.50
C ASP A 389 18.31 -9.46 19.60
N GLU A 390 18.65 -10.01 18.43
CA GLU A 390 19.51 -9.37 17.44
C GLU A 390 18.85 -8.10 16.87
N ILE A 391 17.58 -8.18 16.46
CA ILE A 391 16.84 -7.02 15.94
C ILE A 391 16.42 -6.05 17.06
N SER A 392 16.23 -6.50 18.30
CA SER A 392 16.03 -5.62 19.46
C SER A 392 17.28 -4.79 19.75
N LEU A 393 18.48 -5.37 19.68
CA LEU A 393 19.73 -4.63 19.83
C LEU A 393 19.95 -3.64 18.66
N LEU A 394 19.70 -4.07 17.42
CA LEU A 394 19.80 -3.19 16.25
C LEU A 394 18.83 -2.00 16.34
N THR A 395 17.58 -2.24 16.72
CA THR A 395 16.59 -1.14 16.80
C THR A 395 16.86 -0.16 17.93
N LYS A 396 17.46 -0.59 19.05
CA LYS A 396 18.03 0.34 20.06
C LYS A 396 19.15 1.20 19.47
N ALA A 397 20.07 0.59 18.71
CA ALA A 397 21.16 1.32 18.07
C ALA A 397 20.64 2.34 17.03
N THR A 398 19.59 2.02 16.26
CA THR A 398 19.00 2.95 15.30
C THR A 398 18.12 4.05 15.92
N GLN A 399 17.73 3.94 17.19
CA GLN A 399 17.09 5.04 17.92
C GLN A 399 18.08 6.11 18.42
N ILE A 400 19.40 5.84 18.37
CA ILE A 400 20.43 6.82 18.75
C ILE A 400 20.46 7.96 17.73
N ASP A 401 20.32 9.19 18.22
CA ASP A 401 20.26 10.39 17.39
C ASP A 401 21.53 10.59 16.56
N LYS A 402 21.41 11.18 15.36
CA LYS A 402 22.47 11.40 14.35
C LYS A 402 23.16 10.13 13.82
N TYR A 403 23.49 9.15 14.67
CA TYR A 403 24.26 7.97 14.30
C TYR A 403 23.39 6.81 13.79
N GLY A 404 22.13 6.69 14.23
CA GLY A 404 21.25 5.61 13.77
C GLY A 404 21.07 5.56 12.25
N ASP A 405 20.94 6.70 11.58
CA ASP A 405 20.84 6.80 10.11
C ASP A 405 22.14 6.44 9.37
N ARG A 406 23.29 6.43 10.07
CA ARG A 406 24.57 5.92 9.54
C ARG A 406 24.65 4.39 9.62
N LEU A 407 23.93 3.77 10.56
CA LEU A 407 23.95 2.32 10.81
C LEU A 407 23.16 1.50 9.80
N ILE A 408 22.03 2.01 9.28
CA ILE A 408 21.16 1.32 8.30
C ILE A 408 21.15 2.08 6.96
N LYS A 409 22.20 1.86 6.17
CA LYS A 409 22.50 2.62 4.96
C LYS A 409 22.92 1.73 3.77
N PHE A 410 22.02 0.85 3.32
CA PHE A 410 22.28 -0.07 2.21
C PHE A 410 21.79 0.45 0.84
N SER A 411 21.86 1.77 0.63
CA SER A 411 21.65 2.42 -0.67
C SER A 411 22.67 1.92 -1.71
N PRO A 412 22.33 1.89 -3.00
CA PRO A 412 23.31 1.59 -4.06
C PRO A 412 24.44 2.64 -4.11
N MET A 413 25.65 2.19 -4.45
CA MET A 413 26.81 3.07 -4.67
C MET A 413 27.13 3.09 -6.17
N THR A 414 27.48 4.25 -6.73
CA THR A 414 27.73 4.42 -8.16
C THR A 414 29.20 4.74 -8.43
N SER A 415 29.85 3.93 -9.27
CA SER A 415 31.14 4.24 -9.85
C SER A 415 30.97 4.79 -11.25
N ASN A 416 31.49 5.99 -11.50
CA ASN A 416 31.38 6.63 -12.82
C ASN A 416 32.44 6.08 -13.79
N SER A 417 32.06 5.88 -15.05
CA SER A 417 32.95 5.42 -16.13
C SER A 417 33.12 6.51 -17.19
N SER A 418 34.35 6.70 -17.69
CA SER A 418 34.68 7.73 -18.68
C SER A 418 34.01 7.53 -20.04
N ASP A 419 33.48 6.33 -20.31
CA ASP A 419 32.68 6.01 -21.50
C ASP A 419 31.16 6.09 -21.27
N GLY A 420 30.72 6.59 -20.11
CA GLY A 420 29.32 6.75 -19.71
C GLY A 420 28.67 5.48 -19.14
N ASN A 421 29.32 4.32 -19.22
CA ASN A 421 28.79 3.05 -18.71
C ASN A 421 29.04 2.90 -17.20
N ASN A 422 28.38 3.73 -16.40
CA ASN A 422 28.53 3.74 -14.94
C ASN A 422 28.14 2.38 -14.31
N TYR A 423 28.93 1.91 -13.36
CA TYR A 423 28.65 0.69 -12.60
C TYR A 423 27.95 1.00 -11.28
N VAL A 424 26.91 0.25 -10.94
CA VAL A 424 26.11 0.45 -9.72
C VAL A 424 26.19 -0.79 -8.82
N TYR A 425 26.80 -0.63 -7.64
CA TYR A 425 26.87 -1.65 -6.60
C TYR A 425 25.52 -1.75 -5.87
N VAL A 426 24.75 -2.79 -6.19
CA VAL A 426 23.46 -3.06 -5.55
C VAL A 426 23.65 -4.01 -4.36
N ILE A 427 23.59 -3.46 -3.14
CA ILE A 427 23.69 -4.24 -1.89
C ILE A 427 22.34 -4.87 -1.56
N ASP A 428 22.32 -6.13 -1.10
CA ASP A 428 21.11 -6.78 -0.57
C ASP A 428 20.80 -6.27 0.85
N ALA A 429 20.07 -5.16 0.94
CA ALA A 429 19.69 -4.49 2.17
C ALA A 429 19.04 -5.42 3.20
N GLY A 430 18.26 -6.42 2.75
CA GLY A 430 17.67 -7.42 3.65
C GLY A 430 18.73 -8.30 4.30
N LYS A 431 19.54 -8.98 3.47
CA LYS A 431 20.65 -9.83 3.95
C LYS A 431 21.62 -9.03 4.82
N SER A 432 22.03 -7.85 4.39
CA SER A 432 22.96 -6.98 5.13
C SER A 432 22.38 -6.47 6.45
N THR A 433 21.08 -6.18 6.53
CA THR A 433 20.43 -5.78 7.80
C THR A 433 20.36 -6.93 8.80
N TRP A 434 20.00 -8.13 8.34
CA TRP A 434 20.02 -9.32 9.17
C TRP A 434 21.44 -9.65 9.65
N VAL A 435 22.43 -9.55 8.75
CA VAL A 435 23.84 -9.78 9.12
C VAL A 435 24.33 -8.73 10.13
N LEU A 436 23.94 -7.47 9.98
CA LEU A 436 24.30 -6.40 10.90
C LEU A 436 23.68 -6.59 12.29
N ALA A 437 22.40 -6.96 12.38
CA ALA A 437 21.72 -7.25 13.64
C ALA A 437 22.47 -8.34 14.44
N LYS A 438 22.88 -9.41 13.75
CA LYS A 438 23.67 -10.47 14.35
C LYS A 438 25.09 -10.04 14.71
N HIS A 439 25.77 -9.27 13.86
CA HIS A 439 27.12 -8.79 14.13
C HIS A 439 27.13 -7.88 15.39
N LEU A 440 26.15 -6.98 15.53
CA LEU A 440 25.93 -6.18 16.75
C LEU A 440 25.79 -7.05 18.00
N LYS A 441 24.98 -8.12 17.93
CA LYS A 441 24.80 -9.05 19.05
C LYS A 441 26.09 -9.78 19.41
N MET A 442 26.86 -10.23 18.42
CA MET A 442 28.16 -10.87 18.64
C MET A 442 29.20 -9.91 19.25
N LEU A 443 29.19 -8.63 18.89
CA LEU A 443 30.03 -7.60 19.51
C LEU A 443 29.68 -7.40 20.99
N ASN A 444 28.39 -7.19 21.28
CA ASN A 444 27.87 -7.04 22.63
C ASN A 444 28.20 -8.27 23.51
N ASP A 445 27.97 -9.48 22.98
CA ASP A 445 28.23 -10.73 23.69
C ASP A 445 29.74 -11.02 23.88
N SER A 446 30.60 -10.40 23.07
CA SER A 446 32.06 -10.39 23.29
C SER A 446 32.55 -9.36 24.32
N GLY A 447 31.63 -8.59 24.91
CA GLY A 447 31.92 -7.55 25.91
C GLY A 447 32.17 -6.16 25.32
N PHE A 448 31.93 -5.94 24.02
CA PHE A 448 32.01 -4.61 23.42
C PHE A 448 30.63 -3.95 23.37
N ASP A 449 30.39 -2.99 24.26
CA ASP A 449 29.13 -2.23 24.31
C ASP A 449 29.03 -1.24 23.15
N ILE A 450 28.55 -1.76 22.03
CA ILE A 450 28.35 -1.03 20.78
C ILE A 450 27.28 0.08 20.88
N LEU A 451 26.40 0.08 21.89
CA LEU A 451 25.42 1.16 22.07
C LEU A 451 26.07 2.42 22.66
N ASN A 452 27.13 2.25 23.46
CA ASN A 452 27.94 3.36 23.98
C ASN A 452 29.06 3.82 23.02
N HIS A 453 29.16 3.21 21.83
CA HIS A 453 30.11 3.59 20.77
C HIS A 453 29.45 3.88 19.40
N PRO A 454 28.46 4.80 19.35
CA PRO A 454 27.72 5.11 18.12
C PRO A 454 28.57 5.77 17.02
N GLU A 455 29.72 6.33 17.36
CA GLU A 455 30.69 6.91 16.42
C GLU A 455 31.20 5.89 15.38
N ILE A 456 31.15 4.59 15.66
CA ILE A 456 31.63 3.53 14.75
C ILE A 456 30.58 3.13 13.70
N PHE A 457 29.31 3.56 13.85
CA PHE A 457 28.18 2.98 13.09
C PHE A 457 28.30 3.05 11.56
N TYR A 458 28.93 4.11 11.01
CA TYR A 458 29.17 4.23 9.57
C TYR A 458 30.16 3.16 9.07
N GLY A 459 31.30 3.02 9.76
CA GLY A 459 32.30 1.98 9.46
C GLY A 459 31.73 0.58 9.62
N LEU A 460 30.95 0.33 10.68
CA LEU A 460 30.29 -0.96 10.92
C LEU A 460 29.26 -1.29 9.82
N ASN A 461 28.46 -0.32 9.35
CA ASN A 461 27.54 -0.52 8.24
C ASN A 461 28.29 -0.94 6.96
N ARG A 462 29.33 -0.20 6.58
CA ARG A 462 30.10 -0.46 5.37
C ARG A 462 30.96 -1.73 5.48
N LYS A 463 31.42 -2.08 6.68
CA LYS A 463 32.03 -3.38 6.97
C LYS A 463 31.06 -4.52 6.67
N VAL A 464 29.85 -4.46 7.20
CA VAL A 464 28.83 -5.49 6.90
C VAL A 464 28.51 -5.53 5.41
N ALA A 465 28.35 -4.39 4.73
CA ALA A 465 28.10 -4.36 3.30
C ALA A 465 29.24 -5.01 2.47
N GLY A 466 30.50 -4.68 2.75
CA GLY A 466 31.67 -5.24 2.06
C GLY A 466 31.86 -6.74 2.36
N ASN A 467 31.75 -7.14 3.62
CA ASN A 467 31.83 -8.55 4.03
C ASN A 467 30.71 -9.38 3.37
N VAL A 468 29.45 -8.91 3.40
CA VAL A 468 28.30 -9.59 2.77
C VAL A 468 28.46 -9.70 1.27
N TYR A 469 28.96 -8.66 0.61
CA TYR A 469 29.23 -8.68 -0.82
C TYR A 469 30.30 -9.72 -1.20
N SER A 470 31.48 -9.66 -0.58
CA SER A 470 32.57 -10.63 -0.77
C SER A 470 32.15 -12.07 -0.44
N LEU A 471 31.31 -12.27 0.59
CA LEU A 471 30.92 -13.62 1.03
C LEU A 471 29.81 -14.24 0.19
N PHE A 472 28.78 -13.49 -0.19
CA PHE A 472 27.50 -14.08 -0.63
C PHE A 472 26.96 -13.60 -1.98
N ASP A 473 27.30 -12.38 -2.40
CA ASP A 473 26.56 -11.67 -3.44
C ASP A 473 27.37 -11.37 -4.71
N ALA A 474 28.70 -11.26 -4.62
CA ALA A 474 29.55 -10.99 -5.77
C ALA A 474 29.82 -12.25 -6.61
N ASP A 475 29.82 -12.10 -7.95
CA ASP A 475 29.86 -13.22 -8.92
C ASP A 475 31.07 -14.15 -8.71
N TYR A 476 32.25 -13.57 -8.48
CA TYR A 476 33.51 -14.29 -8.21
C TYR A 476 33.98 -14.12 -6.75
N GLY A 477 33.06 -13.89 -5.82
CA GLY A 477 33.34 -13.77 -4.38
C GLY A 477 33.72 -15.11 -3.72
N ILE A 478 33.86 -15.14 -2.39
CA ILE A 478 34.27 -16.32 -1.62
C ILE A 478 33.35 -17.53 -1.91
N LYS A 479 32.03 -17.31 -2.03
CA LYS A 479 31.03 -18.33 -2.37
C LYS A 479 31.21 -18.98 -3.75
N TYR A 480 31.93 -18.36 -4.69
CA TYR A 480 32.30 -18.99 -5.96
C TYR A 480 33.30 -20.15 -5.75
N TYR A 481 34.15 -20.06 -4.72
CA TYR A 481 35.20 -21.03 -4.42
C TYR A 481 34.89 -21.95 -3.23
N ASP A 482 34.12 -21.47 -2.24
CA ASP A 482 33.73 -22.17 -1.01
C ASP A 482 32.25 -21.90 -0.72
N TYR A 483 31.38 -22.87 -1.00
CA TYR A 483 29.93 -22.66 -1.02
C TYR A 483 29.38 -22.31 0.38
N THR A 484 29.06 -21.03 0.59
CA THR A 484 28.79 -20.46 1.92
C THR A 484 27.44 -19.73 1.94
N TYR A 485 26.72 -19.85 3.06
CA TYR A 485 25.47 -19.14 3.33
C TYR A 485 25.61 -18.19 4.54
N PRO A 486 24.74 -17.16 4.68
CA PRO A 486 24.73 -16.28 5.86
C PRO A 486 24.50 -16.99 7.20
N THR A 487 24.01 -18.24 7.20
CA THR A 487 23.86 -19.07 8.41
C THR A 487 25.10 -19.88 8.78
N ASP A 488 26.13 -19.96 7.92
CA ASP A 488 27.34 -20.74 8.15
C ASP A 488 28.24 -20.10 9.22
N LYS A 489 28.56 -20.85 10.29
CA LYS A 489 29.46 -20.41 11.37
C LYS A 489 30.82 -19.94 10.84
N ARG A 490 31.35 -20.57 9.78
CA ARG A 490 32.66 -20.23 9.19
C ARG A 490 32.70 -18.78 8.69
N ALA A 491 31.59 -18.28 8.13
CA ALA A 491 31.47 -16.88 7.73
C ALA A 491 31.49 -15.93 8.94
N TRP A 492 30.78 -16.28 10.02
CA TRP A 492 30.76 -15.51 11.26
C TRP A 492 32.12 -15.43 11.94
N ASP A 493 32.84 -16.55 11.98
CA ASP A 493 34.19 -16.62 12.52
C ASP A 493 35.15 -15.70 11.73
N LEU A 494 35.03 -15.67 10.39
CA LEU A 494 35.81 -14.78 9.53
C LEU A 494 35.44 -13.29 9.70
N MET A 495 34.15 -12.97 9.75
CA MET A 495 33.67 -11.58 9.94
C MET A 495 34.10 -11.01 11.30
N MET A 496 34.10 -11.83 12.36
CA MET A 496 34.58 -11.46 13.69
C MET A 496 36.11 -11.42 13.77
N LEU A 497 36.83 -12.30 13.06
CA LEU A 497 38.29 -12.24 12.93
C LEU A 497 38.72 -10.89 12.33
N GLU A 498 38.08 -10.48 11.22
CA GLU A 498 38.35 -9.19 10.61
C GLU A 498 38.07 -8.02 11.58
N TRP A 499 36.95 -8.06 12.31
CA TRP A 499 36.63 -7.03 13.31
C TRP A 499 37.73 -6.96 14.39
N ASN A 500 38.04 -8.09 15.04
CA ASN A 500 38.99 -8.14 16.14
C ASN A 500 40.39 -7.68 15.73
N LEU A 501 40.80 -8.02 14.51
CA LEU A 501 42.08 -7.58 13.94
C LEU A 501 42.09 -6.07 13.67
N ARG A 502 41.14 -5.56 12.89
CA ARG A 502 41.10 -4.13 12.53
C ARG A 502 40.77 -3.23 13.71
N PHE A 503 39.91 -3.63 14.64
CA PHE A 503 39.57 -2.80 15.81
C PHE A 503 40.76 -2.58 16.75
N ASN A 504 41.76 -3.46 16.72
CA ASN A 504 43.05 -3.27 17.39
C ASN A 504 44.05 -2.43 16.57
N GLN A 505 43.84 -2.28 15.25
CA GLN A 505 44.64 -1.43 14.35
C GLN A 505 43.85 -0.15 14.00
N ARG A 506 44.06 0.91 14.79
CA ARG A 506 43.41 2.23 14.59
C ARG A 506 44.42 3.39 14.62
N GLU A 507 45.66 3.11 14.27
CA GLU A 507 46.78 4.07 14.29
C GLU A 507 47.00 4.77 12.94
N ARG A 508 46.47 4.20 11.84
CA ARG A 508 46.77 4.57 10.45
C ARG A 508 45.56 4.40 9.53
N GLY A 509 45.68 4.91 8.32
CA GLY A 509 44.65 4.82 7.29
C GLY A 509 43.45 5.73 7.57
N ILE A 510 42.30 5.40 6.97
CA ILE A 510 41.08 6.20 7.13
C ILE A 510 40.41 5.86 8.47
N PRO A 511 39.86 6.86 9.21
CA PRO A 511 39.33 6.67 10.56
C PRO A 511 37.91 6.08 10.51
N TRP A 512 37.79 4.85 10.01
CA TRP A 512 36.52 4.14 9.83
C TRP A 512 35.73 3.96 11.14
N TRP A 513 36.40 4.05 12.29
CA TRP A 513 35.81 3.97 13.63
C TRP A 513 35.24 5.30 14.14
N ASP A 514 35.45 6.42 13.44
CA ASP A 514 34.93 7.74 13.78
C ASP A 514 34.19 8.32 12.57
N SER A 515 32.87 8.19 12.60
CA SER A 515 31.97 8.66 11.54
C SER A 515 32.06 10.17 11.28
N ASP A 516 32.37 10.98 12.30
CA ASP A 516 32.43 12.44 12.16
C ASP A 516 33.75 12.89 11.53
N LEU A 517 34.87 12.30 11.97
CA LEU A 517 36.17 12.54 11.36
C LEU A 517 36.22 12.00 9.92
N LEU A 518 35.57 10.87 9.66
CA LEU A 518 35.46 10.30 8.31
C LEU A 518 34.62 11.18 7.37
N GLU A 519 33.47 11.69 7.83
CA GLU A 519 32.67 12.65 7.06
C GLU A 519 33.43 13.96 6.79
N LYS A 520 34.34 14.38 7.68
CA LYS A 520 35.23 15.53 7.43
C LYS A 520 36.24 15.26 6.31
N ILE A 521 36.92 14.12 6.29
CA ILE A 521 37.99 13.84 5.31
C ILE A 521 37.48 13.29 3.96
N TYR A 522 36.28 12.71 3.94
CA TYR A 522 35.53 12.35 2.73
C TYR A 522 34.12 12.95 2.83
N PRO A 523 33.91 14.24 2.46
CA PRO A 523 32.61 14.88 2.56
C PRO A 523 31.58 14.30 1.59
N ASP A 524 31.98 13.95 0.36
CA ASP A 524 31.08 13.25 -0.57
C ASP A 524 30.74 11.85 -0.08
N GLU A 525 29.44 11.56 -0.02
CA GLU A 525 28.89 10.33 0.51
C GLU A 525 29.23 9.11 -0.33
N ASN A 526 29.07 9.20 -1.65
CA ASN A 526 29.31 8.07 -2.55
C ASN A 526 30.80 7.70 -2.59
N THR A 527 31.69 8.69 -2.56
CA THR A 527 33.14 8.51 -2.44
C THR A 527 33.53 7.87 -1.12
N ARG A 528 33.00 8.37 0.01
CA ARG A 528 33.21 7.79 1.36
C ARG A 528 32.71 6.35 1.46
N ASP A 529 31.58 6.07 0.83
CA ASP A 529 30.96 4.76 0.79
C ASP A 529 31.78 3.75 -0.02
N LEU A 530 32.24 4.11 -1.22
CA LEU A 530 33.11 3.27 -2.04
C LEU A 530 34.47 3.02 -1.36
N ALA A 531 35.03 4.04 -0.72
CA ALA A 531 36.28 3.92 0.05
C ALA A 531 36.12 2.91 1.20
N LEU A 532 35.10 3.03 2.05
CA LEU A 532 34.87 2.05 3.12
C LEU A 532 34.45 0.67 2.59
N PHE A 533 33.71 0.59 1.49
CA PHE A 533 33.33 -0.68 0.88
C PHE A 533 34.57 -1.48 0.49
N HIS A 534 35.47 -0.88 -0.29
CA HIS A 534 36.77 -1.46 -0.65
C HIS A 534 37.67 -1.75 0.56
N LEU A 535 37.62 -0.93 1.61
CA LEU A 535 38.36 -1.21 2.85
C LEU A 535 37.97 -2.57 3.45
N PHE A 536 36.69 -2.93 3.43
CA PHE A 536 36.14 -4.12 4.09
C PHE A 536 35.69 -5.24 3.13
N LEU A 537 36.19 -5.25 1.90
CA LEU A 537 36.07 -6.43 1.03
C LEU A 537 37.00 -7.54 1.55
N LEU A 538 36.41 -8.68 1.93
CA LEU A 538 37.17 -9.86 2.32
C LEU A 538 37.84 -10.48 1.09
N PRO A 539 39.16 -10.74 1.09
CA PRO A 539 39.86 -11.33 -0.04
C PRO A 539 39.40 -12.77 -0.29
N VAL A 540 39.23 -13.15 -1.55
CA VAL A 540 38.77 -14.50 -1.95
C VAL A 540 39.82 -15.61 -1.77
N GLY A 541 41.05 -15.21 -1.46
CA GLY A 541 42.20 -16.07 -1.25
C GLY A 541 43.49 -15.26 -1.05
N THR A 542 44.58 -15.96 -0.77
CA THR A 542 45.92 -15.39 -0.67
C THR A 542 47.00 -16.39 -1.11
N TYR A 543 48.25 -15.94 -1.17
CA TYR A 543 49.39 -16.83 -1.13
C TYR A 543 49.83 -17.00 0.32
N ASP A 544 49.66 -18.21 0.84
CA ASP A 544 50.17 -18.61 2.14
C ASP A 544 51.70 -18.71 2.08
N MET A 545 52.39 -17.78 2.75
CA MET A 545 53.85 -17.74 2.79
C MET A 545 54.48 -18.85 3.64
N GLU A 546 53.72 -19.53 4.51
CA GLU A 546 54.23 -20.62 5.34
C GLU A 546 54.17 -21.98 4.62
N SER A 547 53.14 -22.23 3.79
CA SER A 547 53.08 -23.43 2.94
C SER A 547 53.53 -23.24 1.49
N GLY A 548 53.76 -22.00 1.05
CA GLY A 548 54.25 -21.63 -0.28
C GLY A 548 53.21 -21.81 -1.41
N LYS A 549 51.91 -21.65 -1.10
CA LYS A 549 50.80 -22.03 -2.00
C LYS A 549 49.70 -20.98 -2.03
N LYS A 550 48.99 -20.89 -3.16
CA LYS A 550 47.75 -20.11 -3.27
C LYS A 550 46.60 -20.89 -2.60
N VAL A 551 45.90 -20.25 -1.66
CA VAL A 551 44.77 -20.82 -0.89
C VAL A 551 43.55 -19.90 -1.08
N ILE A 552 42.37 -20.48 -1.26
CA ILE A 552 41.13 -19.79 -1.66
C ILE A 552 39.96 -20.15 -0.73
N GLY A 553 38.83 -19.45 -0.88
CA GLY A 553 37.64 -19.67 -0.05
C GLY A 553 37.79 -19.06 1.35
N ILE A 554 37.00 -19.53 2.34
CA ILE A 554 37.04 -18.97 3.69
C ILE A 554 38.42 -19.13 4.33
N GLU A 555 39.08 -20.28 4.14
CA GLU A 555 40.41 -20.51 4.73
C GLU A 555 41.47 -19.62 4.07
N GLY A 556 41.40 -19.39 2.76
CA GLY A 556 42.24 -18.41 2.06
C GLY A 556 42.04 -16.98 2.58
N ALA A 557 40.79 -16.57 2.81
CA ALA A 557 40.45 -15.27 3.40
C ALA A 557 40.94 -15.14 4.86
N LYS A 558 40.85 -16.20 5.65
CA LYS A 558 41.32 -16.28 7.04
C LYS A 558 42.85 -16.19 7.13
N ILE A 559 43.57 -16.91 6.27
CA ILE A 559 45.04 -16.82 6.18
C ILE A 559 45.45 -15.40 5.74
N ALA A 560 44.75 -14.80 4.77
CA ALA A 560 45.02 -13.43 4.30
C ALA A 560 45.02 -12.41 5.45
N LEU A 561 43.97 -12.42 6.29
CA LEU A 561 43.84 -11.49 7.42
C LEU A 561 44.92 -11.71 8.49
N LEU A 562 45.23 -12.96 8.82
CA LEU A 562 46.26 -13.31 9.81
C LEU A 562 47.68 -12.98 9.32
N GLN A 563 47.96 -13.22 8.03
CA GLN A 563 49.23 -12.91 7.39
C GLN A 563 49.44 -11.39 7.28
N ALA A 564 48.41 -10.64 6.88
CA ALA A 564 48.47 -9.18 6.84
C ALA A 564 48.71 -8.56 8.23
N ALA A 565 48.12 -9.12 9.28
CA ALA A 565 48.38 -8.71 10.66
C ALA A 565 49.84 -8.94 11.08
N LYS A 566 50.38 -10.12 10.74
CA LYS A 566 51.76 -10.54 11.02
C LYS A 566 52.78 -9.63 10.33
N GLU A 567 52.60 -9.36 9.04
CA GLU A 567 53.50 -8.50 8.27
C GLU A 567 53.34 -7.01 8.64
N TYR A 568 52.11 -6.51 8.92
CA TYR A 568 51.92 -5.15 9.45
C TYR A 568 52.70 -4.94 10.76
N GLU A 569 52.67 -5.91 11.67
CA GLU A 569 53.44 -5.87 12.91
C GLU A 569 54.95 -6.10 12.71
N ALA A 570 55.41 -6.61 11.56
CA ALA A 570 56.82 -6.62 11.19
C ALA A 570 57.25 -5.24 10.64
N ILE A 571 56.46 -4.68 9.73
CA ILE A 571 56.62 -3.33 9.16
C ILE A 571 56.64 -2.27 10.28
N LYS A 572 55.70 -2.32 11.21
CA LYS A 572 55.56 -1.37 12.33
C LYS A 572 56.78 -1.36 13.26
N LYS A 573 57.48 -2.48 13.41
CA LYS A 573 58.72 -2.58 14.22
C LYS A 573 59.94 -2.01 13.52
N LEU A 574 59.91 -1.89 12.19
CA LEU A 574 60.98 -1.30 11.39
C LEU A 574 60.71 0.18 11.09
N TYR A 575 59.45 0.58 10.87
CA TYR A 575 59.11 1.96 10.54
C TYR A 575 59.46 2.94 11.67
N PRO A 576 60.04 4.13 11.40
CA PRO A 576 60.37 4.69 10.09
C PRO A 576 61.79 4.41 9.58
N ASN A 577 62.69 3.89 10.41
CA ASN A 577 64.15 3.98 10.21
C ASN A 577 64.88 2.62 10.03
N GLY A 578 64.15 1.51 10.11
CA GLY A 578 64.68 0.16 9.91
C GLY A 578 64.92 -0.16 8.44
N SER A 579 65.75 -1.18 8.21
CA SER A 579 66.16 -1.66 6.88
C SER A 579 65.69 -3.09 6.60
N VAL A 580 65.60 -3.42 5.32
CA VAL A 580 65.48 -4.78 4.78
C VAL A 580 66.78 -5.17 4.08
N LYS A 581 66.97 -6.47 3.83
CA LYS A 581 68.18 -6.98 3.15
C LYS A 581 67.89 -7.27 1.68
N ASP A 582 68.40 -6.42 0.81
CA ASP A 582 68.56 -6.67 -0.62
C ASP A 582 69.78 -7.61 -0.89
N PRO A 583 69.81 -8.41 -1.97
CA PRO A 583 70.86 -9.39 -2.22
C PRO A 583 72.13 -8.78 -2.84
N ILE A 584 72.05 -7.56 -3.37
CA ILE A 584 73.10 -6.85 -4.13
C ILE A 584 73.64 -5.67 -3.30
N TRP A 585 72.74 -4.83 -2.77
CA TRP A 585 73.00 -3.58 -2.07
C TRP A 585 73.06 -3.73 -0.55
N GLY A 586 72.66 -4.89 -0.01
CA GLY A 586 72.74 -5.20 1.41
C GLY A 586 71.58 -4.60 2.21
N ASN A 587 71.86 -3.93 3.32
CA ASN A 587 70.80 -3.37 4.18
C ASN A 587 70.32 -2.03 3.61
N VAL A 588 69.13 -2.02 3.00
CA VAL A 588 68.50 -0.84 2.38
C VAL A 588 67.25 -0.40 3.16
N SER A 589 66.90 0.88 3.09
CA SER A 589 65.58 1.37 3.53
C SER A 589 64.48 0.71 2.70
N PRO A 590 63.35 0.24 3.25
CA PRO A 590 62.24 -0.26 2.43
C PRO A 590 61.73 0.75 1.39
N ARG A 591 61.85 2.06 1.66
CA ARG A 591 61.53 3.08 0.65
C ARG A 591 62.46 3.04 -0.58
N TRP A 592 63.65 2.43 -0.49
CA TRP A 592 64.56 2.20 -1.61
C TRP A 592 63.96 1.15 -2.57
N GLU A 593 63.47 0.03 -2.02
CA GLU A 593 62.77 -1.03 -2.77
C GLU A 593 61.56 -0.47 -3.51
N TYR A 594 60.81 0.42 -2.85
CA TYR A 594 59.70 1.15 -3.47
C TYR A 594 60.16 1.97 -4.69
N TYR A 595 61.24 2.75 -4.57
CA TYR A 595 61.74 3.51 -5.72
C TYR A 595 62.36 2.61 -6.81
N SER A 596 62.92 1.45 -6.45
CA SER A 596 63.37 0.46 -7.43
C SER A 596 62.20 -0.14 -8.22
N TRP A 597 61.03 -0.36 -7.59
CA TRP A 597 59.81 -0.78 -8.31
C TRP A 597 59.26 0.34 -9.20
N VAL A 598 59.23 1.59 -8.74
CA VAL A 598 58.83 2.74 -9.57
C VAL A 598 59.75 2.89 -10.78
N GLU A 599 61.07 2.76 -10.59
CA GLU A 599 62.08 2.84 -11.64
C GLU A 599 61.93 1.71 -12.67
N ASP A 600 61.75 0.47 -12.22
CA ASP A 600 61.49 -0.69 -13.08
C ASP A 600 60.28 -0.45 -14.02
N ARG A 601 59.18 0.09 -13.51
CA ARG A 601 58.02 0.43 -14.36
C ARG A 601 58.38 1.48 -15.41
N GLY A 602 59.15 2.50 -15.02
CA GLY A 602 59.67 3.50 -15.94
C GLY A 602 60.55 2.90 -17.05
N MET A 603 61.42 1.94 -16.72
CA MET A 603 62.27 1.22 -17.68
C MET A 603 61.49 0.27 -18.59
N ASN A 604 60.46 -0.40 -18.06
CA ASN A 604 59.61 -1.34 -18.80
C ASN A 604 58.43 -0.65 -19.49
N GLY A 605 58.72 0.44 -20.22
CA GLY A 605 57.80 1.07 -21.16
C GLY A 605 56.89 2.16 -20.60
N LEU A 606 57.07 2.63 -19.36
CA LEU A 606 56.28 3.70 -18.76
C LEU A 606 57.14 4.94 -18.39
N GLU A 607 58.08 5.33 -19.27
CA GLU A 607 59.04 6.42 -19.02
C GLU A 607 58.33 7.75 -18.73
N ASN A 608 57.29 8.11 -19.48
CA ASN A 608 56.60 9.39 -19.29
C ASN A 608 55.72 9.39 -18.04
N THR A 609 55.12 8.26 -17.70
CA THR A 609 54.40 8.01 -16.43
C THR A 609 55.34 8.20 -15.24
N HIS A 610 56.55 7.63 -15.30
CA HIS A 610 57.60 7.82 -14.31
C HIS A 610 58.03 9.29 -14.18
N ILE A 611 58.22 9.99 -15.31
CA ILE A 611 58.61 11.41 -15.33
C ILE A 611 57.50 12.31 -14.75
N GLU A 612 56.22 12.04 -15.03
CA GLU A 612 55.10 12.77 -14.41
C GLU A 612 55.06 12.55 -12.89
N TYR A 613 55.32 11.32 -12.45
CA TYR A 613 55.17 10.90 -11.06
C TYR A 613 56.32 11.36 -10.15
N VAL A 614 57.57 11.16 -10.58
CA VAL A 614 58.80 11.39 -9.79
C VAL A 614 59.57 12.65 -10.23
N GLY A 615 59.47 13.04 -11.51
CA GLY A 615 60.18 14.19 -12.08
C GLY A 615 61.54 13.89 -12.72
N LEU A 616 61.96 12.63 -12.71
CA LEU A 616 63.22 12.11 -13.21
C LEU A 616 62.99 11.15 -14.39
N LYS A 617 63.99 10.92 -15.24
CA LYS A 617 64.03 9.71 -16.07
C LYS A 617 64.33 8.49 -15.20
N PRO A 618 63.91 7.27 -15.59
CA PRO A 618 64.12 6.05 -14.81
C PRO A 618 65.61 5.83 -14.48
N LEU A 619 66.49 5.83 -15.49
CA LEU A 619 67.94 5.71 -15.31
C LEU A 619 68.58 6.81 -14.43
N GLU A 620 67.95 7.98 -14.31
CA GLU A 620 68.41 9.04 -13.40
C GLU A 620 68.02 8.74 -11.95
N LEU A 621 66.79 8.25 -11.72
CA LEU A 621 66.36 7.73 -10.42
C LEU A 621 67.21 6.52 -10.01
N TRP A 622 67.42 5.54 -10.90
CA TRP A 622 68.27 4.37 -10.65
C TRP A 622 69.67 4.78 -10.18
N LYS A 623 70.31 5.69 -10.92
CA LYS A 623 71.63 6.22 -10.58
C LYS A 623 71.62 6.90 -9.22
N ILE A 624 70.57 7.66 -8.88
CA ILE A 624 70.44 8.30 -7.57
C ILE A 624 70.31 7.24 -6.47
N ILE A 625 69.35 6.32 -6.55
CA ILE A 625 69.12 5.34 -5.47
C ILE A 625 70.27 4.34 -5.29
N THR A 626 71.01 4.00 -6.35
CA THR A 626 72.20 3.12 -6.26
C THR A 626 73.47 3.84 -5.81
N THR A 627 73.58 5.16 -6.01
CA THR A 627 74.72 5.96 -5.52
C THR A 627 74.51 6.44 -4.08
N HIS A 628 73.27 6.78 -3.73
CA HIS A 628 72.87 7.42 -2.48
C HIS A 628 71.95 6.52 -1.64
N ILE A 629 72.34 5.25 -1.45
CA ILE A 629 71.48 4.18 -0.90
C ILE A 629 70.81 4.54 0.44
N ASN A 630 71.43 5.40 1.26
CA ASN A 630 70.92 5.83 2.57
C ASN A 630 70.33 7.25 2.59
N ASP A 631 70.55 8.04 1.54
CA ASP A 631 70.36 9.49 1.50
C ASP A 631 69.63 10.00 0.23
N TYR A 632 69.25 9.11 -0.70
CA TYR A 632 68.60 9.41 -1.98
C TYR A 632 67.37 10.32 -1.88
N TRP A 633 66.65 10.31 -0.74
CA TRP A 633 65.51 11.22 -0.52
C TRP A 633 65.93 12.69 -0.62
N GLU A 634 67.11 13.07 -0.13
CA GLU A 634 67.64 14.43 -0.24
C GLU A 634 67.85 14.87 -1.70
N TYR A 635 68.09 13.92 -2.60
CA TYR A 635 68.32 14.15 -4.01
C TYR A 635 67.03 14.21 -4.84
N ILE A 636 65.94 13.59 -4.37
CA ILE A 636 64.66 13.53 -5.12
C ILE A 636 63.54 14.40 -4.52
N ARG A 637 63.62 14.81 -3.24
CA ARG A 637 62.55 15.56 -2.55
C ARG A 637 62.26 16.95 -3.11
N SER A 638 63.20 17.51 -3.89
CA SER A 638 63.14 18.84 -4.50
C SER A 638 62.43 18.88 -5.86
N TYR A 639 62.06 17.73 -6.44
CA TYR A 639 61.46 17.68 -7.80
C TYR A 639 59.99 18.12 -7.85
N GLU A 640 59.34 18.27 -6.69
CA GLU A 640 57.95 18.74 -6.52
C GLU A 640 56.92 18.10 -7.49
N ARG A 641 57.08 16.82 -7.84
CA ARG A 641 56.08 16.03 -8.57
C ARG A 641 55.15 15.31 -7.61
N ILE A 642 54.32 14.43 -8.16
CA ILE A 642 53.18 13.84 -7.45
C ILE A 642 53.63 13.05 -6.21
N ASP A 643 54.70 12.25 -6.32
CA ASP A 643 55.26 11.54 -5.15
C ASP A 643 55.79 12.50 -4.07
N GLN A 644 56.56 13.52 -4.44
CA GLN A 644 57.10 14.48 -3.45
C GLN A 644 55.99 15.33 -2.84
N TYR A 645 54.98 15.71 -3.62
CA TYR A 645 53.79 16.38 -3.12
C TYR A 645 53.07 15.53 -2.07
N LEU A 646 52.77 14.26 -2.38
CA LEU A 646 52.11 13.34 -1.44
C LEU A 646 52.96 13.14 -0.18
N SER A 647 54.28 12.97 -0.33
CA SER A 647 55.22 12.80 0.78
C SER A 647 55.25 14.01 1.74
N ASN A 648 55.17 15.22 1.19
CA ASN A 648 55.28 16.46 1.96
C ASN A 648 53.94 16.92 2.54
N ASN A 649 52.80 16.51 1.97
CA ASN A 649 51.46 17.00 2.35
C ASN A 649 50.57 15.93 3.01
N TRP A 650 50.86 14.64 2.86
CA TRP A 650 50.09 13.56 3.50
C TRP A 650 51.00 12.55 4.21
N LYS A 651 51.07 12.67 5.55
CA LYS A 651 51.96 11.92 6.45
C LYS A 651 51.98 10.40 6.23
N ASP A 652 50.86 9.81 5.81
CA ASP A 652 50.72 8.35 5.70
C ASP A 652 51.31 7.83 4.38
N TRP A 653 51.52 8.69 3.38
CA TRP A 653 52.18 8.33 2.12
C TRP A 653 53.59 7.78 2.33
N ASP A 654 54.35 8.36 3.25
CA ASP A 654 55.67 7.87 3.63
C ASP A 654 55.63 6.44 4.22
N TRP A 655 54.60 6.15 5.03
CA TRP A 655 54.37 4.81 5.56
C TRP A 655 53.90 3.83 4.47
N ILE A 656 53.06 4.27 3.54
CA ILE A 656 52.63 3.47 2.38
C ILE A 656 53.84 3.05 1.55
N LYS A 657 54.74 3.99 1.21
CA LYS A 657 55.99 3.66 0.49
C LYS A 657 56.87 2.68 1.26
N PHE A 658 57.01 2.84 2.56
CA PHE A 658 57.76 1.92 3.41
C PHE A 658 57.12 0.52 3.47
N ALA A 659 55.79 0.42 3.57
CA ALA A 659 55.06 -0.84 3.60
C ALA A 659 55.08 -1.58 2.26
N VAL A 660 54.82 -0.85 1.15
CA VAL A 660 54.90 -1.39 -0.22
C VAL A 660 56.31 -1.91 -0.48
N GLY A 661 57.33 -1.09 -0.24
CA GLY A 661 58.73 -1.49 -0.41
C GLY A 661 59.16 -2.64 0.51
N TYR A 662 58.59 -2.75 1.72
CA TYR A 662 58.80 -3.91 2.58
C TYR A 662 58.21 -5.18 1.96
N GLU A 663 57.02 -5.17 1.36
CA GLU A 663 56.50 -6.36 0.66
C GLU A 663 57.21 -6.63 -0.68
N PHE A 664 57.73 -5.59 -1.35
CA PHE A 664 58.60 -5.73 -2.52
C PHE A 664 60.04 -6.18 -2.21
N ARG A 665 60.39 -6.40 -0.92
CA ARG A 665 61.67 -7.00 -0.51
C ARG A 665 61.95 -8.33 -1.23
N PRO A 666 63.22 -8.78 -1.35
CA PRO A 666 63.59 -9.94 -2.14
C PRO A 666 63.37 -11.24 -1.35
N ILE A 667 62.11 -11.65 -1.29
CA ILE A 667 61.68 -12.99 -0.89
C ILE A 667 61.72 -13.92 -2.13
N HIS A 668 61.76 -15.23 -1.96
CA HIS A 668 61.57 -16.21 -3.04
C HIS A 668 60.09 -16.31 -3.52
N ILE A 669 59.44 -15.15 -3.69
CA ILE A 669 58.03 -14.99 -4.03
C ILE A 669 57.95 -14.14 -5.30
N THR A 670 57.16 -14.59 -6.27
CA THR A 670 56.98 -13.92 -7.57
C THR A 670 56.21 -12.62 -7.43
N GLU A 671 56.45 -11.69 -8.37
CA GLU A 671 55.85 -10.37 -8.36
C GLU A 671 54.32 -10.39 -8.44
N ASP A 672 53.74 -11.32 -9.21
CA ASP A 672 52.29 -11.52 -9.27
C ASP A 672 51.69 -11.77 -7.88
N VAL A 673 52.38 -12.50 -7.02
CA VAL A 673 51.94 -12.77 -5.64
C VAL A 673 52.05 -11.52 -4.76
N ARG A 674 53.14 -10.75 -4.91
CA ARG A 674 53.36 -9.53 -4.12
C ARG A 674 52.33 -8.46 -4.44
N ILE A 675 52.01 -8.26 -5.73
CA ILE A 675 51.02 -7.29 -6.19
C ILE A 675 49.59 -7.74 -5.90
N ASN A 676 49.22 -9.01 -6.14
CA ASN A 676 47.82 -9.45 -5.95
C ASN A 676 47.44 -9.71 -4.49
N PHE A 677 48.40 -10.12 -3.65
CA PHE A 677 48.10 -10.59 -2.30
C PHE A 677 48.79 -9.78 -1.21
N LEU A 678 50.13 -9.67 -1.20
CA LEU A 678 50.84 -9.13 -0.03
C LEU A 678 50.62 -7.63 0.16
N VAL A 679 50.96 -6.81 -0.85
CA VAL A 679 50.82 -5.34 -0.77
C VAL A 679 49.37 -4.91 -0.49
N PRO A 680 48.32 -5.41 -1.20
CA PRO A 680 46.96 -4.99 -0.95
C PRO A 680 46.45 -5.41 0.43
N GLN A 681 46.72 -6.64 0.87
CA GLN A 681 46.20 -7.14 2.15
C GLN A 681 46.82 -6.39 3.33
N VAL A 682 48.11 -6.06 3.27
CA VAL A 682 48.80 -5.27 4.30
C VAL A 682 48.32 -3.81 4.33
N LEU A 683 48.18 -3.16 3.17
CA LEU A 683 47.65 -1.79 3.10
C LEU A 683 46.19 -1.69 3.57
N GLN A 684 45.35 -2.67 3.18
CA GLN A 684 43.95 -2.79 3.58
C GLN A 684 43.81 -3.09 5.08
N TYR A 685 44.63 -3.99 5.63
CA TYR A 685 44.73 -4.24 7.07
C TYR A 685 45.07 -2.97 7.84
N ALA A 686 46.02 -2.17 7.32
CA ALA A 686 46.50 -0.93 7.92
C ALA A 686 45.52 0.26 7.84
N GLY A 687 44.29 0.05 7.36
CA GLY A 687 43.24 1.07 7.29
C GLY A 687 43.15 1.81 5.95
N ASN A 688 43.92 1.46 4.92
CA ASN A 688 43.91 2.14 3.62
C ASN A 688 43.01 1.36 2.64
N PRO A 689 41.93 1.91 2.09
CA PRO A 689 41.16 1.23 1.05
C PRO A 689 42.04 0.95 -0.17
N VAL A 690 41.95 -0.25 -0.75
CA VAL A 690 42.77 -0.66 -1.91
C VAL A 690 41.87 -1.07 -3.08
N THR A 691 42.35 -0.82 -4.29
CA THR A 691 41.86 -1.37 -5.55
C THR A 691 43.03 -1.62 -6.50
N PHE A 692 42.75 -2.12 -7.70
CA PHE A 692 43.70 -2.17 -8.81
C PHE A 692 43.27 -1.21 -9.93
N ILE A 693 44.24 -0.46 -10.48
CA ILE A 693 44.09 0.28 -11.73
C ILE A 693 44.82 -0.51 -12.81
N HIS A 694 44.12 -0.82 -13.89
CA HIS A 694 44.58 -1.58 -15.05
C HIS A 694 44.89 -0.63 -16.23
N ILE A 695 45.82 -1.02 -17.09
CA ILE A 695 46.24 -0.28 -18.28
C ILE A 695 46.26 -1.19 -19.52
N GLU A 696 45.86 -0.67 -20.68
CA GLU A 696 45.97 -1.36 -21.97
C GLU A 696 46.41 -0.41 -23.11
N PRO A 697 47.31 -0.84 -24.02
CA PRO A 697 47.98 -2.13 -24.04
C PRO A 697 48.96 -2.29 -22.86
N THR A 698 49.09 -3.51 -22.34
CA THR A 698 50.12 -3.86 -21.36
C THR A 698 51.52 -3.53 -21.92
N PRO A 699 52.36 -2.73 -21.23
CA PRO A 699 53.70 -2.39 -21.69
C PRO A 699 54.65 -3.59 -21.56
N LEU A 700 55.69 -3.65 -22.41
CA LEU A 700 56.61 -4.79 -22.42
C LEU A 700 57.48 -4.80 -21.16
N GLY A 701 57.29 -5.81 -20.32
CA GLY A 701 58.00 -6.03 -19.05
C GLY A 701 57.25 -5.50 -17.82
N GLY A 702 56.30 -4.58 -18.00
CA GLY A 702 55.44 -4.10 -16.91
C GLY A 702 54.19 -4.96 -16.71
N TRP A 703 53.55 -4.82 -15.53
CA TRP A 703 52.29 -5.52 -15.25
C TRP A 703 51.07 -4.75 -15.78
N PRO A 704 50.02 -5.45 -16.27
CA PRO A 704 48.77 -4.84 -16.77
C PRO A 704 47.96 -4.08 -15.72
N TYR A 705 48.35 -4.12 -14.45
CA TYR A 705 47.69 -3.42 -13.34
C TYR A 705 48.66 -3.16 -12.19
N GLU A 706 48.33 -2.14 -11.41
CA GLU A 706 48.99 -1.83 -10.15
C GLU A 706 47.99 -1.54 -9.05
N TRP A 707 48.45 -1.67 -7.82
CA TRP A 707 47.70 -1.29 -6.62
C TRP A 707 47.45 0.23 -6.60
N ALA A 708 46.29 0.62 -6.11
CA ALA A 708 45.89 2.00 -5.92
C ALA A 708 45.10 2.14 -4.63
N ILE A 709 45.24 3.26 -3.94
CA ILE A 709 44.61 3.50 -2.63
C ILE A 709 43.69 4.73 -2.63
N SER A 710 42.69 4.72 -1.76
CA SER A 710 41.82 5.88 -1.56
C SER A 710 42.55 6.99 -0.79
N LEU A 711 42.58 8.20 -1.37
CA LEU A 711 43.18 9.39 -0.76
C LEU A 711 42.10 10.31 -0.14
N PRO A 712 42.37 10.96 1.00
CA PRO A 712 41.48 11.99 1.56
C PRO A 712 41.16 13.09 0.53
N THR A 713 39.93 13.62 0.54
CA THR A 713 39.49 14.58 -0.48
C THR A 713 40.32 15.87 -0.48
N GLU A 714 40.85 16.29 0.67
CA GLU A 714 41.79 17.42 0.77
C GLU A 714 43.11 17.17 0.01
N VAL A 715 43.61 15.93 -0.01
CA VAL A 715 44.82 15.53 -0.74
C VAL A 715 44.56 15.46 -2.25
N ILE A 716 43.39 14.95 -2.66
CA ILE A 716 42.96 14.95 -4.08
C ILE A 716 42.78 16.37 -4.62
N ASN A 717 42.22 17.28 -3.83
CA ASN A 717 42.06 18.68 -4.23
C ASN A 717 43.42 19.38 -4.32
N GLY A 718 44.27 19.22 -3.30
CA GLY A 718 45.62 19.79 -3.29
C GLY A 718 46.52 19.28 -4.43
N LEU A 719 46.37 18.03 -4.85
CA LEU A 719 47.00 17.51 -6.08
C LEU A 719 46.55 18.27 -7.33
N LYS A 720 45.23 18.47 -7.50
CA LYS A 720 44.66 19.20 -8.64
C LYS A 720 45.02 20.69 -8.63
N GLU A 721 45.14 21.29 -7.44
CA GLU A 721 45.57 22.69 -7.28
C GLU A 721 47.07 22.87 -7.56
N LYS A 722 47.91 21.89 -7.19
CA LYS A 722 49.36 21.92 -7.45
C LYS A 722 49.70 21.58 -8.91
N PHE A 723 48.90 20.72 -9.56
CA PHE A 723 49.11 20.24 -10.93
C PHE A 723 47.86 20.47 -11.80
N PRO A 724 47.43 21.73 -12.03
CA PRO A 724 46.14 22.03 -12.68
C PRO A 724 46.09 21.63 -14.17
N ASP A 725 47.24 21.60 -14.84
CA ASP A 725 47.37 21.18 -16.24
C ASP A 725 47.57 19.66 -16.41
N ALA A 726 47.64 18.89 -15.31
CA ALA A 726 47.94 17.45 -15.34
C ALA A 726 46.68 16.57 -15.32
N LYS A 727 46.64 15.57 -16.21
CA LYS A 727 45.51 14.65 -16.37
C LYS A 727 45.50 13.53 -15.31
N LEU A 728 45.20 13.88 -14.07
CA LEU A 728 45.12 12.93 -12.96
C LEU A 728 43.88 12.01 -13.07
N LEU A 729 44.09 10.72 -13.32
CA LEU A 729 43.06 9.69 -13.44
C LEU A 729 42.67 9.15 -12.05
N ILE A 730 41.70 9.81 -11.40
CA ILE A 730 41.22 9.45 -10.06
C ILE A 730 40.03 8.47 -10.16
N GLY A 731 40.12 7.32 -9.50
CA GLY A 731 39.04 6.34 -9.41
C GLY A 731 37.92 6.71 -8.43
N SER A 732 36.69 6.25 -8.70
CA SER A 732 35.52 6.48 -7.82
C SER A 732 35.77 5.95 -6.41
N GLY A 733 35.70 6.81 -5.39
CA GLY A 733 36.26 6.51 -4.07
C GLY A 733 37.66 7.10 -3.83
N ASN A 734 38.06 8.12 -4.61
CA ASN A 734 39.37 8.78 -4.56
C ASN A 734 40.58 7.84 -4.76
N PHE A 735 40.44 6.77 -5.55
CA PHE A 735 41.55 5.84 -5.78
C PHE A 735 42.64 6.47 -6.64
N PHE A 736 43.88 6.38 -6.16
CA PHE A 736 45.07 6.90 -6.80
C PHE A 736 46.24 5.91 -6.66
N GLY A 737 47.05 5.79 -7.72
CA GLY A 737 48.28 5.00 -7.73
C GLY A 737 49.23 5.48 -8.84
N LEU A 738 50.29 4.72 -9.14
CA LEU A 738 51.22 5.06 -10.24
C LEU A 738 50.47 5.21 -11.58
N TYR A 739 49.51 4.32 -11.84
CA TYR A 739 48.69 4.33 -13.07
C TYR A 739 47.55 5.38 -13.04
N SER A 740 47.62 6.37 -12.15
CA SER A 740 46.78 7.59 -12.20
C SER A 740 47.43 8.75 -12.95
N CYS A 741 48.69 8.64 -13.37
CA CYS A 741 49.43 9.66 -14.12
C CYS A 741 49.05 9.66 -15.61
N GLY A 742 47.92 10.28 -15.95
CA GLY A 742 47.26 10.11 -17.25
C GLY A 742 48.01 10.72 -18.44
N ASP A 743 48.74 11.82 -18.27
CA ASP A 743 49.49 12.43 -19.38
C ASP A 743 50.75 11.63 -19.73
N GLY A 744 51.36 11.01 -18.72
CA GLY A 744 52.45 10.05 -18.88
C GLY A 744 51.98 8.81 -19.61
N LEU A 745 50.92 8.17 -19.10
CA LEU A 745 50.31 6.99 -19.73
C LEU A 745 49.91 7.24 -21.19
N GLU A 746 49.33 8.41 -21.51
CA GLU A 746 49.00 8.77 -22.88
C GLU A 746 50.22 8.90 -23.81
N LYS A 747 51.37 9.37 -23.30
CA LYS A 747 52.63 9.50 -24.05
C LYS A 747 53.35 8.16 -24.19
N ASP A 748 53.22 7.29 -23.19
CA ASP A 748 53.69 5.90 -23.20
C ASP A 748 52.82 4.98 -24.11
N GLY A 749 51.76 5.52 -24.71
CA GLY A 749 50.93 4.85 -25.72
C GLY A 749 49.72 4.08 -25.16
N ILE A 750 49.43 4.24 -23.88
CA ILE A 750 48.27 3.63 -23.21
C ILE A 750 46.97 4.25 -23.74
N LYS A 751 45.96 3.40 -23.96
CA LYS A 751 44.68 3.73 -24.60
C LYS A 751 43.49 3.56 -23.66
N GLU A 752 43.46 2.47 -22.89
CA GLU A 752 42.48 2.25 -21.84
C GLU A 752 43.17 2.27 -20.46
N VAL A 753 42.52 2.91 -19.49
CA VAL A 753 42.86 2.83 -18.06
C VAL A 753 41.56 2.57 -17.33
N TYR A 754 41.47 1.52 -16.53
CA TYR A 754 40.22 1.10 -15.91
C TYR A 754 40.42 0.40 -14.57
N MET A 755 39.37 0.35 -13.76
CA MET A 755 39.26 -0.53 -12.58
C MET A 755 38.28 -1.66 -12.92
N TYR A 756 38.47 -2.86 -12.36
CA TYR A 756 37.36 -3.82 -12.30
C TYR A 756 36.45 -3.49 -11.11
N ALA A 757 35.14 -3.56 -11.30
CA ALA A 757 34.21 -3.65 -10.18
C ALA A 757 34.52 -4.95 -9.40
N PRO A 758 34.86 -4.89 -8.09
CA PRO A 758 35.44 -6.02 -7.37
C PRO A 758 34.67 -7.34 -7.50
N TYR A 759 35.41 -8.41 -7.80
CA TYR A 759 34.88 -9.77 -8.03
C TYR A 759 33.85 -9.88 -9.17
N THR A 760 33.95 -9.00 -10.17
CA THR A 760 33.21 -9.08 -11.45
C THR A 760 34.17 -8.90 -12.64
N THR A 761 33.67 -9.13 -13.85
CA THR A 761 34.40 -8.81 -15.10
C THR A 761 34.11 -7.41 -15.64
N GLN A 762 33.35 -6.57 -14.92
CA GLN A 762 32.91 -5.27 -15.42
C GLN A 762 34.00 -4.21 -15.26
N ARG A 763 34.36 -3.54 -16.37
CA ARG A 763 35.37 -2.47 -16.41
C ARG A 763 34.71 -1.10 -16.17
N ILE A 764 35.25 -0.36 -15.20
CA ILE A 764 34.98 1.05 -14.93
C ILE A 764 36.14 1.84 -15.54
N TYR A 765 35.90 2.55 -16.64
CA TYR A 765 36.97 3.26 -17.33
C TYR A 765 37.29 4.59 -16.62
N LEU A 766 38.57 4.84 -16.37
CA LEU A 766 39.13 6.14 -15.98
C LEU A 766 39.60 6.91 -17.22
N MET A 767 40.08 6.16 -18.23
CA MET A 767 40.41 6.65 -19.56
C MET A 767 40.03 5.59 -20.60
N LYS A 768 39.49 6.02 -21.74
CA LYS A 768 39.26 5.16 -22.90
C LYS A 768 39.39 5.98 -24.17
N LYS A 769 40.48 5.81 -24.91
CA LYS A 769 40.64 6.39 -26.25
C LYS A 769 39.91 5.50 -27.28
N PRO A 770 39.15 6.09 -28.22
CA PRO A 770 38.47 5.35 -29.30
C PRO A 770 39.45 4.82 -30.36
#